data_AF-A0A2D8K424-F1
#
_entry.id   AF-A0A2D8K424-F1
#
_cell.length_a   1.000
_cell.length_b   1.000
_cell.length_c   1.000
_cell.angle_alpha   90.00
_cell.angle_beta   90.00
_cell.angle_gamma   90.00
#
_symmetry.space_group_name_H-M   'P 1'
#
loop_
_entity.id
_entity.type
_entity.pdbx_description
1 polymer ?
#
loop_
_entity_poly.entity_id
_entity_poly.type
_entity_poly.pdbx_seq_one_letter_code
_entity_poly.pdbx_strand_id
1 'polypeptide(L)'
;MSVAIGSLFLLSSQGTTEAGEVADALHALGKSDIVTRTVTLSDLGITEPLSFSANRVNREIFIPVPAGVPLIEPSLFFDGTYLRGDGGKTTYILSLDGYAVAARSPEGERGKTQFDIGVDGAPREDGFVRLGIAWQPLVGQFYCYGTGPDSNRLLVHPDTSLEYSYNAADLKTVSSAFAAFKRSVTLLVAGDALDSESYDAAWRLGVALERAGKTLQLKALPARGDTVDASSITVPAALESVPGFAAFSHGGLVEIDDPAQIGALLVLSATGIQADIAIAGETLSAQIDAALKAIGAELAAADPAAGEAFQALVAERETLSLPLETGSYSMRLVGGEPVLAVQPEGAGEAAGLFSTWWRRTAISGDMVVRTARLPMADGDTMALLPPGDSDSNFSVVGLGEWSTTADLGGDIPPGMVPSDIHVFVSAAPGATATRPVASVFLNDMLLGAKQLEADGMPEAISVSVPAYTLLPSNMIVVRVQRQPAPGDCQELPQGYPVSISPDSYVELAPAPEAVDFSSVSARLAGDSLVVVNKSWLEDALTTLPNLIALADASGIAPDRAGFSVADRPAYPQPDRPFLFLDVAVEGMSERASVDGNTVQITTAKGTTLFDATGLSDIALLQAETGGDAPGLTYAADGVGPLIEKPLRLRHGDVAVIGADGVLAEVRTSGRPLPRNTEPDRLTKKPFSFSWRLLTDTDFWFRQVPVLMTALILGGFVLLMLLARIAKRRRRDDKS
;
A
#
# COMPACT_ATOMS: atom_id res chain seq x y z
N MET A 1 -84.80 38.48 4.36
CA MET A 1 -85.31 37.34 3.58
C MET A 1 -84.20 36.30 3.49
N SER A 2 -84.56 35.05 3.78
CA SER A 2 -83.83 33.80 3.53
C SER A 2 -82.62 33.41 4.38
N VAL A 3 -82.77 32.18 4.89
CA VAL A 3 -81.92 31.32 5.74
C VAL A 3 -80.89 30.57 4.88
N ALA A 4 -79.72 30.24 5.47
CA ALA A 4 -78.91 29.05 5.14
C ALA A 4 -77.83 28.87 6.26
N ILE A 5 -78.07 28.09 7.32
CA ILE A 5 -77.59 26.70 7.52
C ILE A 5 -76.44 26.28 6.61
N GLY A 6 -75.26 26.09 7.19
CA GLY A 6 -74.09 25.46 6.55
C GLY A 6 -73.27 24.71 7.60
N SER A 7 -73.37 23.38 7.56
CA SER A 7 -72.83 22.40 8.50
C SER A 7 -71.30 22.30 8.47
N LEU A 8 -70.69 22.10 9.66
CA LEU A 8 -69.34 21.59 9.84
C LEU A 8 -69.24 20.17 9.27
N PHE A 9 -68.30 19.93 8.36
CA PHE A 9 -67.76 18.59 8.07
C PHE A 9 -66.28 18.58 8.44
N LEU A 10 -65.99 17.91 9.56
CA LEU A 10 -64.65 17.43 9.89
C LEU A 10 -64.43 16.15 9.07
N LEU A 11 -63.57 16.23 8.05
CA LEU A 11 -63.01 15.04 7.39
C LEU A 11 -61.71 14.67 8.11
N SER A 12 -61.79 13.66 8.97
CA SER A 12 -60.65 12.86 9.38
C SER A 12 -60.33 11.88 8.24
N SER A 13 -59.32 12.20 7.42
CA SER A 13 -58.73 11.23 6.50
C SER A 13 -57.84 10.28 7.29
N GLN A 14 -58.40 9.15 7.73
CA GLN A 14 -57.57 7.99 8.06
C GLN A 14 -57.19 7.35 6.72
N GLY A 15 -55.91 7.40 6.37
CA GLY A 15 -55.37 6.61 5.26
C GLY A 15 -55.38 5.14 5.67
N THR A 16 -56.35 4.39 5.18
CA THR A 16 -56.29 2.93 5.16
C THR A 16 -55.45 2.54 3.95
N THR A 17 -54.23 2.09 4.16
CA THR A 17 -53.42 1.37 3.16
C THR A 17 -54.23 0.18 2.63
N GLU A 18 -54.32 0.02 1.31
CA GLU A 18 -55.01 -1.14 0.71
C GLU A 18 -54.17 -2.40 0.95
N ALA A 19 -54.83 -3.53 1.25
CA ALA A 19 -54.15 -4.80 1.46
C ALA A 19 -53.34 -5.20 0.20
N GLY A 20 -52.03 -5.39 0.33
CA GLY A 20 -51.10 -5.72 -0.77
C GLY A 20 -50.09 -4.62 -1.13
N GLU A 21 -50.33 -3.35 -0.79
CA GLU A 21 -49.42 -2.24 -1.16
C GLU A 21 -48.02 -2.38 -0.55
N VAL A 22 -47.93 -2.91 0.67
CA VAL A 22 -46.66 -3.16 1.38
C VAL A 22 -45.86 -4.27 0.70
N ALA A 23 -46.54 -5.38 0.34
CA ALA A 23 -45.92 -6.49 -0.37
C ALA A 23 -45.41 -6.07 -1.76
N ASP A 24 -46.19 -5.28 -2.50
CA ASP A 24 -45.80 -4.74 -3.80
C ASP A 24 -44.57 -3.81 -3.71
N ALA A 25 -44.48 -3.00 -2.66
CA ALA A 25 -43.31 -2.15 -2.42
C ALA A 25 -42.04 -2.99 -2.15
N LEU A 26 -42.14 -4.07 -1.38
CA LEU A 26 -41.02 -5.00 -1.16
C LEU A 26 -40.59 -5.69 -2.47
N HIS A 27 -41.54 -6.11 -3.30
CA HIS A 27 -41.25 -6.67 -4.62
C HIS A 27 -40.59 -5.66 -5.56
N ALA A 28 -40.90 -4.37 -5.44
CA ALA A 28 -40.25 -3.32 -6.23
C ALA A 28 -38.79 -3.12 -5.80
N LEU A 29 -38.49 -3.19 -4.50
CA LEU A 29 -37.11 -3.12 -3.98
C LEU A 29 -36.24 -4.28 -4.50
N GLY A 30 -36.82 -5.47 -4.65
CA GLY A 30 -36.12 -6.66 -5.16
C GLY A 30 -35.71 -6.61 -6.65
N LYS A 31 -36.17 -5.63 -7.44
CA LYS A 31 -35.93 -5.60 -8.90
C LYS A 31 -34.68 -4.84 -9.34
N SER A 32 -34.02 -4.11 -8.44
CA SER A 32 -32.84 -3.30 -8.77
C SER A 32 -31.57 -3.90 -8.20
N ASP A 33 -30.86 -4.67 -9.03
CA ASP A 33 -29.54 -5.26 -8.72
C ASP A 33 -28.40 -4.53 -9.45
N ILE A 34 -28.69 -3.37 -10.05
CA ILE A 34 -27.69 -2.58 -10.75
C ILE A 34 -26.92 -1.74 -9.74
N VAL A 35 -25.61 -1.97 -9.68
CA VAL A 35 -24.67 -1.16 -8.90
C VAL A 35 -23.98 -0.18 -9.83
N THR A 36 -24.03 1.12 -9.50
CA THR A 36 -23.32 2.17 -10.24
C THR A 36 -22.07 2.58 -9.48
N ARG A 37 -20.95 2.73 -10.21
CA ARG A 37 -19.67 3.15 -9.68
C ARG A 37 -19.09 4.27 -10.54
N THR A 38 -18.48 5.24 -9.88
CA THR A 38 -17.63 6.25 -10.48
C THR A 38 -16.24 6.10 -9.89
N VAL A 39 -15.23 6.01 -10.76
CA VAL A 39 -13.82 5.93 -10.38
C VAL A 39 -13.08 7.12 -10.98
N THR A 40 -12.62 8.02 -10.14
CA THR A 40 -11.83 9.19 -10.51
C THR A 40 -10.32 8.88 -10.48
N LEU A 41 -9.49 9.70 -11.14
CA LEU A 41 -8.04 9.55 -10.98
C LEU A 41 -7.58 9.87 -9.54
N SER A 42 -8.27 10.76 -8.82
CA SER A 42 -8.04 10.98 -7.39
C SER A 42 -8.27 9.72 -6.56
N ASP A 43 -9.28 8.91 -6.89
CA ASP A 43 -9.51 7.63 -6.22
C ASP A 43 -8.34 6.66 -6.44
N LEU A 44 -7.61 6.78 -7.56
CA LEU A 44 -6.39 6.00 -7.82
C LEU A 44 -5.14 6.58 -7.13
N GLY A 45 -5.29 7.67 -6.39
CA GLY A 45 -4.19 8.37 -5.72
C GLY A 45 -3.48 9.42 -6.54
N ILE A 46 -3.99 9.73 -7.73
CA ILE A 46 -3.51 10.85 -8.54
C ILE A 46 -4.26 12.10 -8.06
N THR A 47 -3.78 12.72 -6.97
CA THR A 47 -4.42 13.88 -6.33
C THR A 47 -3.99 15.23 -6.92
N GLU A 48 -2.93 15.24 -7.73
CA GLU A 48 -2.45 16.42 -8.46
C GLU A 48 -2.58 16.20 -9.98
N PRO A 49 -2.76 17.28 -10.77
CA PRO A 49 -2.84 17.16 -12.23
C PRO A 49 -1.60 16.52 -12.85
N LEU A 50 -1.80 15.50 -13.68
CA LEU A 50 -0.71 14.86 -14.41
C LEU A 50 -0.20 15.78 -15.51
N SER A 51 1.07 16.17 -15.43
CA SER A 51 1.72 17.07 -16.40
C SER A 51 2.46 16.30 -17.49
N PHE A 52 2.10 16.59 -18.74
CA PHE A 52 2.74 16.07 -19.95
C PHE A 52 3.43 17.24 -20.67
N SER A 53 4.76 17.36 -20.52
CA SER A 53 5.51 18.56 -20.96
C SER A 53 6.71 18.27 -21.88
N ALA A 54 6.96 17.02 -22.28
CA ALA A 54 8.07 16.67 -23.17
C ALA A 54 7.65 16.55 -24.65
N ASN A 55 8.64 16.55 -25.56
CA ASN A 55 8.47 16.38 -27.02
C ASN A 55 7.56 15.21 -27.42
N ARG A 56 7.55 14.14 -26.63
CA ARG A 56 6.61 13.03 -26.75
C ARG A 56 6.53 12.31 -25.41
N VAL A 57 5.33 12.24 -24.85
CA VAL A 57 5.06 11.46 -23.64
C VAL A 57 3.90 10.53 -23.95
N ASN A 58 4.06 9.25 -23.65
CA ASN A 58 2.96 8.30 -23.60
C ASN A 58 2.87 7.82 -22.15
N ARG A 59 1.67 7.85 -21.58
CA ARG A 59 1.39 7.30 -20.27
C ARG A 59 0.12 6.47 -20.34
N GLU A 60 0.15 5.32 -19.69
CA GLU A 60 -1.02 4.49 -19.51
C GLU A 60 -1.47 4.57 -18.05
N ILE A 61 -2.79 4.59 -17.86
CA ILE A 61 -3.45 4.61 -16.56
C ILE A 61 -4.45 3.46 -16.57
N PHE A 62 -4.42 2.65 -15.52
CA PHE A 62 -5.30 1.49 -15.38
C PHE A 62 -6.42 1.86 -14.41
N ILE A 63 -7.66 1.91 -14.91
CA ILE A 63 -8.84 2.24 -14.12
C ILE A 63 -9.54 0.91 -13.76
N PRO A 64 -9.66 0.55 -12.48
CA PRO A 64 -10.21 -0.74 -12.04
C PRO A 64 -11.70 -0.87 -12.39
N VAL A 65 -12.08 -2.06 -12.84
CA VAL A 65 -13.46 -2.51 -13.09
C VAL A 65 -13.62 -3.96 -12.62
N PRO A 66 -14.83 -4.45 -12.35
CA PRO A 66 -15.01 -5.83 -11.91
C PRO A 66 -14.51 -6.82 -12.97
N ALA A 67 -13.57 -7.68 -12.59
CA ALA A 67 -12.92 -8.59 -13.53
C ALA A 67 -13.91 -9.63 -14.06
N GLY A 68 -13.96 -9.81 -15.38
CA GLY A 68 -14.84 -10.76 -16.06
C GLY A 68 -16.33 -10.40 -16.07
N VAL A 69 -16.73 -9.22 -15.58
CA VAL A 69 -18.13 -8.77 -15.53
C VAL A 69 -18.39 -7.76 -16.64
N PRO A 70 -19.48 -7.91 -17.42
CA PRO A 70 -19.90 -6.90 -18.39
C PRO A 70 -20.31 -5.59 -17.72
N LEU A 71 -19.94 -4.46 -18.34
CA LEU A 71 -20.30 -3.13 -17.86
C LEU A 71 -21.55 -2.62 -18.61
N ILE A 72 -22.40 -1.92 -17.88
CA ILE A 72 -23.61 -1.28 -18.36
C ILE A 72 -23.31 0.22 -18.49
N GLU A 73 -23.53 0.75 -19.69
CA GLU A 73 -23.38 2.18 -20.04
C GLU A 73 -22.05 2.83 -19.57
N PRO A 74 -20.88 2.18 -19.70
CA PRO A 74 -19.65 2.78 -19.19
C PRO A 74 -19.24 4.01 -20.02
N SER A 75 -18.91 5.10 -19.33
CA SER A 75 -18.52 6.39 -19.91
C SER A 75 -17.30 6.97 -19.19
N LEU A 76 -16.30 7.39 -19.96
CA LEU A 76 -15.12 8.08 -19.45
C LEU A 76 -15.26 9.58 -19.69
N PHE A 77 -15.38 10.36 -18.61
CA PHE A 77 -15.25 11.81 -18.65
C PHE A 77 -13.76 12.18 -18.55
N PHE A 78 -13.21 12.76 -19.63
CA PHE A 78 -11.84 13.26 -19.63
C PHE A 78 -11.81 14.74 -19.26
N ASP A 79 -11.12 15.10 -18.18
CA ASP A 79 -10.90 16.49 -17.77
C ASP A 79 -9.42 16.87 -17.84
N GLY A 80 -9.13 17.93 -18.57
CA GLY A 80 -7.78 18.46 -18.68
C GLY A 80 -7.73 19.92 -19.08
N THR A 81 -6.53 20.48 -18.97
CA THR A 81 -6.19 21.80 -19.49
C THR A 81 -4.93 21.72 -20.33
N TYR A 82 -4.83 22.54 -21.36
CA TYR A 82 -3.63 22.63 -22.18
C TYR A 82 -3.07 24.05 -22.15
N LEU A 83 -1.74 24.13 -22.25
CA LEU A 83 -0.97 25.34 -22.45
C LEU A 83 -0.07 25.13 -23.68
N ARG A 84 -0.03 26.10 -24.57
CA ARG A 84 0.77 26.12 -25.80
C ARG A 84 1.68 27.35 -25.79
N GLY A 85 2.52 27.46 -24.75
CA GLY A 85 3.38 28.62 -24.53
C GLY A 85 4.42 28.83 -25.64
N ASP A 86 4.84 27.76 -26.32
CA ASP A 86 5.78 27.80 -27.45
C ASP A 86 5.08 27.77 -28.82
N GLY A 87 3.73 27.75 -28.83
CA GLY A 87 2.94 27.61 -30.04
C GLY A 87 3.19 26.28 -30.77
N GLY A 88 3.27 26.31 -32.10
CA GLY A 88 3.47 25.12 -32.93
C GLY A 88 2.21 24.25 -33.09
N LYS A 89 2.33 23.08 -33.72
CA LYS A 89 1.21 22.11 -33.77
C LYS A 89 1.28 21.24 -32.53
N THR A 90 0.15 21.06 -31.86
CA THR A 90 0.10 20.23 -30.66
C THR A 90 -1.05 19.26 -30.78
N THR A 91 -0.78 17.99 -30.54
CA THR A 91 -1.79 16.93 -30.64
C THR A 91 -1.72 16.06 -29.41
N TYR A 92 -2.88 15.62 -28.90
CA TYR A 92 -2.93 14.45 -28.04
C TYR A 92 -3.89 13.41 -28.60
N ILE A 93 -3.58 12.16 -28.28
CA ILE A 93 -4.37 10.98 -28.61
C ILE A 93 -4.72 10.30 -27.30
N LEU A 94 -5.99 9.99 -27.13
CA LEU A 94 -6.50 9.14 -26.07
C LEU A 94 -6.80 7.77 -26.64
N SER A 95 -6.38 6.73 -25.93
CA SER A 95 -6.71 5.35 -26.24
C SER A 95 -7.39 4.66 -25.07
N LEU A 96 -8.31 3.74 -25.38
CA LEU A 96 -8.91 2.81 -24.43
C LEU A 96 -8.56 1.39 -24.86
N ASP A 97 -7.98 0.62 -23.95
CA ASP A 97 -7.54 -0.76 -24.17
C ASP A 97 -6.60 -0.89 -25.38
N GLY A 98 -5.82 0.16 -25.66
CA GLY A 98 -4.88 0.23 -26.78
C GLY A 98 -5.49 0.73 -28.10
N TYR A 99 -6.80 0.92 -28.19
CA TYR A 99 -7.48 1.49 -29.36
C TYR A 99 -7.60 3.01 -29.24
N ALA A 100 -7.19 3.76 -30.24
CA ALA A 100 -7.35 5.22 -30.25
C ALA A 100 -8.83 5.60 -30.37
N VAL A 101 -9.36 6.28 -29.36
CA VAL A 101 -10.78 6.68 -29.26
C VAL A 101 -10.99 8.18 -29.49
N ALA A 102 -9.97 8.99 -29.22
CA ALA A 102 -10.01 10.42 -29.50
C ALA A 102 -8.64 10.93 -29.92
N ALA A 103 -8.65 11.89 -30.86
CA ALA A 103 -7.49 12.70 -31.20
C ALA A 103 -7.93 14.16 -31.26
N ARG A 104 -7.12 15.05 -30.68
CA ARG A 104 -7.43 16.48 -30.58
C ARG A 104 -6.17 17.29 -30.85
N SER A 105 -6.34 18.39 -31.60
CA SER A 105 -5.28 19.34 -31.88
C SER A 105 -5.72 20.75 -31.46
N PRO A 106 -5.42 21.17 -30.22
CA PRO A 106 -5.88 22.46 -29.72
C PRO A 106 -5.24 23.64 -30.46
N GLU A 107 -6.03 24.66 -30.79
CA GLU A 107 -5.59 25.83 -31.58
C GLU A 107 -5.31 27.09 -30.75
N GLY A 108 -5.83 27.20 -29.52
CA GLY A 108 -5.58 28.33 -28.62
C GLY A 108 -4.24 28.25 -27.87
N GLU A 109 -3.77 29.37 -27.32
CA GLU A 109 -2.56 29.40 -26.45
C GLU A 109 -2.78 28.66 -25.12
N ARG A 110 -4.03 28.64 -24.63
CA ARG A 110 -4.44 27.88 -23.45
C ARG A 110 -5.94 27.57 -23.52
N GLY A 111 -6.37 26.52 -22.85
CA GLY A 111 -7.80 26.19 -22.77
C GLY A 111 -8.08 24.92 -21.97
N LYS A 112 -9.37 24.65 -21.78
CA LYS A 112 -9.85 23.38 -21.23
C LYS A 112 -10.03 22.35 -22.34
N THR A 113 -9.89 21.08 -22.00
CA THR A 113 -10.25 19.93 -22.83
C THR A 113 -11.12 19.00 -21.98
N GLN A 114 -12.43 19.11 -22.14
CA GLN A 114 -13.41 18.32 -21.41
C GLN A 114 -14.36 17.65 -22.40
N PHE A 115 -14.50 16.33 -22.33
CA PHE A 115 -15.47 15.58 -23.14
C PHE A 115 -15.67 14.15 -22.62
N ASP A 116 -16.85 13.60 -22.89
CA ASP A 116 -17.20 12.21 -22.63
C ASP A 116 -16.77 11.28 -23.77
N ILE A 117 -16.35 10.09 -23.40
CA ILE A 117 -15.95 9.01 -24.31
C ILE A 117 -16.70 7.76 -23.90
N GLY A 118 -17.52 7.22 -24.80
CA GLY A 118 -18.14 5.92 -24.58
C GLY A 118 -17.08 4.82 -24.47
N VAL A 119 -17.19 3.97 -23.45
CA VAL A 119 -16.32 2.83 -23.23
C VAL A 119 -17.04 1.57 -23.70
N ASP A 120 -16.30 0.58 -24.20
CA ASP A 120 -16.90 -0.71 -24.53
C ASP A 120 -17.24 -1.49 -23.26
N GLY A 121 -18.48 -2.00 -23.19
CA GLY A 121 -19.03 -2.72 -22.04
C GLY A 121 -18.63 -4.19 -21.96
N ALA A 122 -17.79 -4.68 -22.87
CA ALA A 122 -17.32 -6.06 -22.84
C ALA A 122 -16.56 -6.37 -21.53
N PRO A 123 -16.69 -7.60 -21.01
CA PRO A 123 -15.99 -8.03 -19.80
C PRO A 123 -14.48 -8.02 -20.01
N ARG A 124 -13.74 -7.59 -19.00
CA ARG A 124 -12.26 -7.51 -19.02
C ARG A 124 -11.68 -8.49 -18.01
N GLU A 125 -10.87 -9.45 -18.49
CA GLU A 125 -10.30 -10.50 -17.64
C GLU A 125 -9.29 -9.95 -16.62
N ASP A 126 -8.57 -8.89 -16.97
CA ASP A 126 -7.57 -8.25 -16.12
C ASP A 126 -8.17 -7.31 -15.07
N GLY A 127 -9.45 -6.93 -15.23
CA GLY A 127 -10.16 -6.03 -14.33
C GLY A 127 -9.77 -4.55 -14.49
N PHE A 128 -9.28 -4.12 -15.66
CA PHE A 128 -8.91 -2.72 -15.88
C PHE A 128 -9.33 -2.18 -17.24
N VAL A 129 -9.88 -0.96 -17.27
CA VAL A 129 -9.89 -0.14 -18.49
C VAL A 129 -8.56 0.58 -18.60
N ARG A 130 -7.81 0.34 -19.68
CA ARG A 130 -6.50 0.98 -19.90
C ARG A 130 -6.65 2.29 -20.67
N LEU A 131 -6.54 3.42 -19.97
CA LEU A 131 -6.51 4.76 -20.54
C LEU A 131 -5.07 5.13 -20.96
N GLY A 132 -4.80 5.16 -22.26
CA GLY A 132 -3.55 5.67 -22.81
C GLY A 132 -3.67 7.15 -23.18
N ILE A 133 -2.67 7.95 -22.82
CA ILE A 133 -2.58 9.38 -23.13
C ILE A 133 -1.24 9.63 -23.81
N ALA A 134 -1.29 9.97 -25.10
CA ALA A 134 -0.11 10.33 -25.88
C ALA A 134 -0.12 11.83 -26.19
N TRP A 135 0.86 12.57 -25.68
CA TRP A 135 1.10 13.99 -25.94
C TRP A 135 2.20 14.18 -26.99
N GLN A 136 1.93 14.97 -28.02
CA GLN A 136 2.82 15.21 -29.16
C GLN A 136 2.84 16.70 -29.54
N PRO A 137 3.65 17.53 -28.85
CA PRO A 137 3.92 18.90 -29.24
C PRO A 137 4.99 18.94 -30.34
N LEU A 138 4.71 19.70 -31.40
CA LEU A 138 5.62 19.97 -32.51
C LEU A 138 5.78 21.49 -32.67
N VAL A 139 6.87 22.04 -32.16
CA VAL A 139 7.24 23.45 -32.36
C VAL A 139 8.19 23.52 -33.55
N GLY A 140 7.72 24.08 -34.67
CA GLY A 140 8.49 24.12 -35.91
C GLY A 140 9.27 25.42 -36.10
N GLN A 141 10.60 25.39 -35.94
CA GLN A 141 11.56 26.25 -36.66
C GLN A 141 12.90 25.50 -36.88
N PHE A 142 13.62 25.85 -37.95
CA PHE A 142 14.87 25.23 -38.45
C PHE A 142 16.12 25.37 -37.55
N TYR A 143 15.96 25.83 -36.30
CA TYR A 143 17.06 25.95 -35.35
C TYR A 143 16.65 25.31 -34.03
N CYS A 144 17.46 24.37 -33.54
CA CYS A 144 17.35 23.89 -32.17
C CYS A 144 17.65 25.06 -31.23
N TYR A 145 16.61 25.72 -30.73
CA TYR A 145 16.74 26.36 -29.44
C TYR A 145 17.14 25.27 -28.44
N GLY A 146 18.09 25.57 -27.54
CA GLY A 146 18.56 24.64 -26.51
C GLY A 146 17.51 24.29 -25.45
N THR A 147 16.26 24.71 -25.63
CA THR A 147 15.09 24.46 -24.80
C THR A 147 14.04 23.85 -25.72
N GLY A 148 13.50 22.68 -25.36
CA GLY A 148 12.41 22.05 -26.10
C GLY A 148 11.13 22.90 -25.99
N PRO A 149 9.97 22.36 -26.40
CA PRO A 149 8.67 22.96 -26.13
C PRO A 149 8.31 22.82 -24.64
N ASP A 150 9.20 23.26 -23.75
CA ASP A 150 9.15 23.05 -22.30
C ASP A 150 7.94 23.77 -21.65
N SER A 151 7.36 24.73 -22.40
CA SER A 151 6.16 25.47 -22.00
C SER A 151 4.87 24.97 -22.66
N ASN A 152 4.94 24.02 -23.59
CA ASN A 152 3.77 23.30 -24.09
C ASN A 152 3.42 22.14 -23.16
N ARG A 153 2.23 22.17 -22.57
CA ARG A 153 1.81 21.19 -21.57
C ARG A 153 0.36 20.75 -21.77
N LEU A 154 0.10 19.48 -21.52
CA LEU A 154 -1.22 18.97 -21.19
C LEU A 154 -1.22 18.62 -19.70
N LEU A 155 -2.20 19.14 -18.97
CA LEU A 155 -2.50 18.77 -17.60
C LEU A 155 -3.79 17.93 -17.63
N VAL A 156 -3.74 16.71 -17.12
CA VAL A 156 -4.93 15.88 -16.92
C VAL A 156 -5.34 15.99 -15.46
N HIS A 157 -6.57 16.45 -15.21
CA HIS A 157 -7.05 16.74 -13.87
C HIS A 157 -7.45 15.44 -13.13
N PRO A 158 -7.28 15.40 -11.79
CA PRO A 158 -7.73 14.29 -10.93
C PRO A 158 -9.20 13.90 -11.11
N ASP A 159 -10.04 14.86 -11.51
CA ASP A 159 -11.49 14.70 -11.71
C ASP A 159 -11.85 13.91 -12.99
N THR A 160 -10.87 13.53 -13.82
CA THR A 160 -11.09 12.57 -14.91
C THR A 160 -11.65 11.27 -14.33
N SER A 161 -12.78 10.79 -14.84
CA SER A 161 -13.55 9.73 -14.19
C SER A 161 -14.18 8.74 -15.15
N LEU A 162 -14.15 7.45 -14.80
CA LEU A 162 -14.94 6.41 -15.44
C LEU A 162 -16.20 6.15 -14.60
N GLU A 163 -17.36 6.36 -15.20
CA GLU A 163 -18.66 5.96 -14.65
C GLU A 163 -19.12 4.69 -15.35
N TYR A 164 -19.62 3.71 -14.59
CA TYR A 164 -20.16 2.47 -15.14
C TYR A 164 -21.14 1.84 -14.15
N SER A 165 -22.01 0.98 -14.67
CA SER A 165 -22.86 0.13 -13.84
C SER A 165 -22.63 -1.35 -14.13
N TYR A 166 -23.03 -2.23 -13.23
CA TYR A 166 -23.01 -3.69 -13.43
C TYR A 166 -24.11 -4.35 -12.61
N ASN A 167 -24.49 -5.58 -12.97
CA ASN A 167 -25.42 -6.36 -12.16
C ASN A 167 -24.66 -7.02 -11.00
N ALA A 168 -25.10 -6.80 -9.76
CA ALA A 168 -24.51 -7.41 -8.57
C ALA A 168 -24.45 -8.95 -8.67
N ALA A 169 -25.46 -9.58 -9.29
CA ALA A 169 -25.52 -11.03 -9.47
C ALA A 169 -24.44 -11.60 -10.42
N ASP A 170 -23.81 -10.74 -11.23
CA ASP A 170 -22.71 -11.16 -12.11
C ASP A 170 -21.35 -11.23 -11.39
N LEU A 171 -21.25 -10.66 -10.17
CA LEU A 171 -20.05 -10.71 -9.35
C LEU A 171 -19.92 -12.03 -8.60
N LYS A 172 -19.48 -13.07 -9.32
CA LYS A 172 -19.52 -14.46 -8.85
C LYS A 172 -18.25 -14.94 -8.16
N THR A 173 -17.16 -14.17 -8.20
CA THR A 173 -15.85 -14.64 -7.70
C THR A 173 -15.22 -13.64 -6.75
N VAL A 174 -14.48 -14.13 -5.76
CA VAL A 174 -13.70 -13.29 -4.85
C VAL A 174 -12.70 -12.41 -5.62
N SER A 175 -12.09 -12.92 -6.68
CA SER A 175 -11.16 -12.16 -7.53
C SER A 175 -11.85 -10.99 -8.26
N SER A 176 -13.08 -11.20 -8.76
CA SER A 176 -13.86 -10.16 -9.44
C SER A 176 -14.29 -9.06 -8.46
N ALA A 177 -14.68 -9.44 -7.25
CA ALA A 177 -15.04 -8.52 -6.19
C ALA A 177 -13.86 -7.67 -5.75
N PHE A 178 -12.70 -8.29 -5.51
CA PHE A 178 -11.50 -7.55 -5.14
C PHE A 178 -11.05 -6.57 -6.22
N ALA A 179 -11.13 -6.97 -7.51
CA ALA A 179 -10.81 -6.07 -8.62
C ALA A 179 -11.76 -4.86 -8.69
N ALA A 180 -13.02 -5.03 -8.27
CA ALA A 180 -14.02 -3.98 -8.21
C ALA A 180 -13.86 -3.03 -7.01
N PHE A 181 -13.10 -3.42 -5.98
CA PHE A 181 -12.91 -2.58 -4.80
C PHE A 181 -12.29 -1.23 -5.17
N LYS A 182 -12.86 -0.15 -4.62
CA LYS A 182 -12.26 1.19 -4.68
C LYS A 182 -10.90 1.18 -3.96
N ARG A 183 -10.13 2.27 -4.06
CA ARG A 183 -8.94 2.42 -3.22
C ARG A 183 -9.31 2.48 -1.75
N SER A 184 -10.36 3.23 -1.41
CA SER A 184 -10.97 3.22 -0.09
C SER A 184 -11.91 2.03 0.05
N VAL A 185 -11.55 1.06 0.87
CA VAL A 185 -12.29 -0.18 1.11
C VAL A 185 -12.99 -0.07 2.45
N THR A 186 -14.29 -0.33 2.47
CA THR A 186 -15.08 -0.33 3.70
C THR A 186 -15.11 -1.72 4.32
N LEU A 187 -14.67 -1.84 5.57
CA LEU A 187 -14.73 -3.06 6.38
C LEU A 187 -15.84 -2.95 7.42
N LEU A 188 -16.85 -3.81 7.32
CA LEU A 188 -17.94 -3.92 8.27
C LEU A 188 -17.56 -4.87 9.42
N VAL A 189 -17.77 -4.41 10.65
CA VAL A 189 -17.63 -5.19 11.88
C VAL A 189 -18.92 -5.14 12.71
N ALA A 190 -19.04 -6.03 13.71
CA ALA A 190 -20.25 -6.16 14.53
C ALA A 190 -20.57 -4.97 15.44
N GLY A 191 -19.60 -4.09 15.69
CA GLY A 191 -19.73 -3.02 16.67
C GLY A 191 -18.39 -2.35 16.95
N ASP A 192 -18.41 -1.35 17.82
CA ASP A 192 -17.19 -0.76 18.38
C ASP A 192 -16.52 -1.68 19.40
N ALA A 193 -17.32 -2.45 20.13
CA ALA A 193 -16.82 -3.55 20.95
C ALA A 193 -16.75 -4.84 20.13
N LEU A 194 -15.55 -5.41 19.98
CA LEU A 194 -15.30 -6.65 19.25
C LEU A 194 -14.81 -7.77 20.16
N ASP A 195 -15.17 -9.01 19.81
CA ASP A 195 -14.51 -10.18 20.37
C ASP A 195 -13.08 -10.32 19.82
N SER A 196 -12.26 -11.13 20.51
CA SER A 196 -10.85 -11.30 20.16
C SER A 196 -10.61 -11.86 18.76
N GLU A 197 -11.51 -12.70 18.24
CA GLU A 197 -11.32 -13.33 16.93
C GLU A 197 -11.67 -12.34 15.82
N SER A 198 -12.77 -11.60 15.98
CA SER A 198 -13.18 -10.54 15.05
C SER A 198 -12.15 -9.41 15.00
N TYR A 199 -11.57 -9.04 16.14
CA TYR A 199 -10.50 -8.04 16.22
C TYR A 199 -9.23 -8.54 15.54
N ASP A 200 -8.81 -9.79 15.81
CA ASP A 200 -7.67 -10.44 15.14
C ASP A 200 -7.84 -10.45 13.61
N ALA A 201 -9.05 -10.80 13.17
CA ALA A 201 -9.36 -10.84 11.75
C ALA A 201 -9.29 -9.48 11.08
N ALA A 202 -9.87 -8.46 11.71
CA ALA A 202 -9.92 -7.11 11.17
C ALA A 202 -8.53 -6.50 10.94
N TRP A 203 -7.60 -6.63 11.91
CA TRP A 203 -6.27 -6.03 11.74
C TRP A 203 -5.44 -6.74 10.68
N ARG A 204 -5.51 -8.09 10.59
CA ARG A 204 -4.77 -8.87 9.58
C ARG A 204 -5.20 -8.48 8.17
N LEU A 205 -6.52 -8.38 7.97
CA LEU A 205 -7.10 -7.94 6.71
C LEU A 205 -6.72 -6.49 6.41
N GLY A 206 -6.76 -5.61 7.41
CA GLY A 206 -6.35 -4.22 7.27
C GLY A 206 -4.91 -4.10 6.77
N VAL A 207 -3.96 -4.78 7.41
CA VAL A 207 -2.55 -4.77 6.97
C VAL A 207 -2.41 -5.33 5.56
N ALA A 208 -3.10 -6.42 5.23
CA ALA A 208 -3.06 -6.99 3.87
C ALA A 208 -3.62 -6.02 2.81
N LEU A 209 -4.67 -5.27 3.13
CA LEU A 209 -5.28 -4.27 2.26
C LEU A 209 -4.37 -3.05 2.07
N GLU A 210 -3.75 -2.54 3.15
CA GLU A 210 -2.79 -1.44 3.06
C GLU A 210 -1.60 -1.79 2.17
N ARG A 211 -1.04 -2.99 2.32
CA ARG A 211 0.02 -3.52 1.46
C ARG A 211 -0.43 -3.73 0.02
N ALA A 212 -1.71 -3.99 -0.21
CA ALA A 212 -2.30 -4.03 -1.55
C ALA A 212 -2.58 -2.63 -2.13
N GLY A 213 -2.19 -1.55 -1.45
CA GLY A 213 -2.36 -0.16 -1.87
C GLY A 213 -3.77 0.40 -1.63
N LYS A 214 -4.58 -0.28 -0.82
CA LYS A 214 -5.92 0.14 -0.41
C LYS A 214 -5.86 0.90 0.90
N THR A 215 -6.85 1.75 1.16
CA THR A 215 -7.04 2.43 2.45
C THR A 215 -8.28 1.87 3.11
N LEU A 216 -8.19 1.45 4.36
CA LEU A 216 -9.32 0.87 5.08
C LEU A 216 -10.20 1.95 5.69
N GLN A 217 -11.52 1.78 5.62
CA GLN A 217 -12.53 2.54 6.34
C GLN A 217 -13.31 1.55 7.20
N LEU A 218 -13.19 1.63 8.52
CA LEU A 218 -13.96 0.78 9.41
C LEU A 218 -15.38 1.33 9.56
N LYS A 219 -16.36 0.44 9.55
CA LYS A 219 -17.74 0.73 9.92
C LYS A 219 -18.25 -0.35 10.86
N ALA A 220 -18.96 0.07 11.90
CA ALA A 220 -19.74 -0.82 12.72
C ALA A 220 -21.16 -0.94 12.18
N LEU A 221 -21.77 -2.12 12.36
CA LEU A 221 -23.21 -2.25 12.25
C LEU A 221 -23.87 -1.34 13.31
N PRO A 222 -24.85 -0.48 12.95
CA PRO A 222 -25.51 0.38 13.93
C PRO A 222 -26.15 -0.44 15.06
N ALA A 223 -25.97 0.03 16.29
CA ALA A 223 -26.57 -0.51 17.48
C ALA A 223 -27.60 0.46 18.07
N ARG A 224 -28.34 -0.01 19.10
CA ARG A 224 -29.27 0.85 19.84
C ARG A 224 -28.50 1.99 20.53
N GLY A 225 -28.99 3.22 20.38
CA GLY A 225 -28.38 4.45 20.88
C GLY A 225 -27.48 5.14 19.85
N ASP A 226 -27.16 4.48 18.74
CA ASP A 226 -26.38 5.10 17.67
C ASP A 226 -27.23 6.07 16.87
N THR A 227 -26.60 7.06 16.25
CA THR A 227 -27.27 7.99 15.34
C THR A 227 -26.87 7.70 13.90
N VAL A 228 -27.85 7.53 13.02
CA VAL A 228 -27.65 7.28 11.59
C VAL A 228 -28.15 8.48 10.78
N ASP A 229 -27.40 8.88 9.76
CA ASP A 229 -27.83 9.88 8.79
C ASP A 229 -28.76 9.25 7.74
N ALA A 230 -30.03 9.60 7.81
CA ALA A 230 -31.09 9.15 6.92
C ALA A 230 -31.31 10.10 5.72
N SER A 231 -30.48 11.13 5.53
CA SER A 231 -30.67 12.13 4.47
C SER A 231 -30.59 11.55 3.05
N SER A 232 -29.88 10.43 2.85
CA SER A 232 -29.80 9.71 1.58
C SER A 232 -30.84 8.60 1.42
N ILE A 233 -31.62 8.32 2.47
CA ILE A 233 -32.55 7.19 2.51
C ILE A 233 -33.89 7.62 1.90
N THR A 234 -34.37 6.88 0.91
CA THR A 234 -35.71 7.07 0.34
C THR A 234 -36.60 5.92 0.80
N VAL A 235 -37.60 6.22 1.63
CA VAL A 235 -38.59 5.25 2.08
C VAL A 235 -39.77 5.22 1.10
N PRO A 236 -40.11 4.08 0.49
CA PRO A 236 -41.34 3.94 -0.28
C PRO A 236 -42.58 4.29 0.55
N ALA A 237 -43.53 5.04 -0.01
CA ALA A 237 -44.71 5.53 0.71
C ALA A 237 -45.51 4.42 1.43
N ALA A 238 -45.59 3.22 0.84
CA ALA A 238 -46.27 2.07 1.45
C ALA A 238 -45.56 1.53 2.71
N LEU A 239 -44.24 1.75 2.84
CA LEU A 239 -43.45 1.32 4.00
C LEU A 239 -43.48 2.34 5.13
N GLU A 240 -43.86 3.61 4.88
CA GLU A 240 -43.92 4.65 5.92
C GLU A 240 -44.88 4.34 7.07
N SER A 241 -45.88 3.48 6.85
CA SER A 241 -46.81 3.04 7.90
C SER A 241 -46.21 1.99 8.87
N VAL A 242 -45.06 1.42 8.54
CA VAL A 242 -44.39 0.39 9.33
C VAL A 242 -43.39 1.08 10.29
N PRO A 243 -43.45 0.84 11.62
CA PRO A 243 -42.69 1.61 12.60
C PRO A 243 -41.17 1.70 12.34
N GLY A 244 -40.52 0.59 11.98
CA GLY A 244 -39.09 0.55 11.69
C GLY A 244 -38.68 1.42 10.49
N PHE A 245 -39.55 1.58 9.49
CA PHE A 245 -39.30 2.45 8.33
C PHE A 245 -39.71 3.90 8.57
N ALA A 246 -40.75 4.13 9.38
CA ALA A 246 -41.28 5.45 9.69
C ALA A 246 -40.23 6.39 10.32
N ALA A 247 -39.26 5.84 11.05
CA ALA A 247 -38.17 6.60 11.64
C ALA A 247 -37.30 7.33 10.60
N PHE A 248 -37.22 6.81 9.36
CA PHE A 248 -36.35 7.32 8.30
C PHE A 248 -37.07 8.19 7.26
N SER A 249 -38.41 8.27 7.28
CA SER A 249 -39.20 8.94 6.24
C SER A 249 -38.97 10.46 6.18
N HIS A 250 -38.48 11.08 7.26
CA HIS A 250 -38.26 12.52 7.35
C HIS A 250 -36.82 12.94 7.03
N GLY A 251 -35.90 11.98 6.83
CA GLY A 251 -34.47 12.23 6.63
C GLY A 251 -33.76 12.83 7.86
N GLY A 252 -32.50 13.24 7.69
CA GLY A 252 -31.68 13.83 8.75
C GLY A 252 -31.09 12.80 9.73
N LEU A 253 -30.68 13.24 10.91
CA LEU A 253 -30.09 12.36 11.93
C LEU A 253 -31.18 11.65 12.74
N VAL A 254 -31.14 10.32 12.76
CA VAL A 254 -32.10 9.45 13.44
C VAL A 254 -31.38 8.59 14.47
N GLU A 255 -31.81 8.63 15.73
CA GLU A 255 -31.32 7.75 16.79
C GLU A 255 -31.99 6.36 16.66
N ILE A 256 -31.18 5.30 16.77
CA ILE A 256 -31.65 3.93 16.68
C ILE A 256 -32.15 3.47 18.05
N ASP A 257 -33.46 3.30 18.18
CA ASP A 257 -34.12 2.85 19.40
C ASP A 257 -34.52 1.37 19.35
N ASP A 258 -34.75 0.82 18.15
CA ASP A 258 -35.30 -0.51 17.96
C ASP A 258 -34.53 -1.34 16.91
N PRO A 259 -34.28 -2.65 17.13
CA PRO A 259 -33.67 -3.53 16.13
C PRO A 259 -34.39 -3.56 14.78
N ALA A 260 -35.71 -3.32 14.74
CA ALA A 260 -36.47 -3.24 13.49
C ALA A 260 -35.99 -2.07 12.61
N GLN A 261 -35.49 -0.98 13.20
CA GLN A 261 -34.90 0.14 12.44
C GLN A 261 -33.60 -0.28 11.75
N ILE A 262 -32.76 -1.11 12.39
CA ILE A 262 -31.57 -1.69 11.75
C ILE A 262 -31.99 -2.60 10.58
N GLY A 263 -33.05 -3.41 10.78
CA GLY A 263 -33.63 -4.24 9.72
C GLY A 263 -34.16 -3.42 8.55
N ALA A 264 -34.79 -2.27 8.82
CA ALA A 264 -35.26 -1.36 7.79
C ALA A 264 -34.10 -0.73 7.01
N LEU A 265 -32.98 -0.37 7.66
CA LEU A 265 -31.77 0.10 6.97
C LEU A 265 -31.25 -0.93 5.96
N LEU A 266 -31.20 -2.22 6.36
CA LEU A 266 -30.81 -3.35 5.52
C LEU A 266 -31.71 -3.48 4.29
N VAL A 267 -33.03 -3.50 4.50
CA VAL A 267 -34.02 -3.58 3.41
C VAL A 267 -33.92 -2.39 2.44
N LEU A 268 -33.70 -1.18 2.97
CA LEU A 268 -33.56 0.04 2.17
C LEU A 268 -32.17 0.19 1.54
N SER A 269 -31.24 -0.74 1.80
CA SER A 269 -29.88 -0.72 1.25
C SER A 269 -29.13 0.58 1.60
N ALA A 270 -29.33 1.08 2.82
CA ALA A 270 -28.82 2.39 3.23
C ALA A 270 -27.29 2.49 3.10
N THR A 271 -26.78 3.63 2.62
CA THR A 271 -25.34 3.83 2.39
C THR A 271 -24.48 3.67 3.67
N GLY A 272 -25.09 3.86 4.85
CA GLY A 272 -24.45 3.67 6.14
C GLY A 272 -24.02 2.23 6.43
N ILE A 273 -24.73 1.24 5.90
CA ILE A 273 -24.49 -0.20 6.15
C ILE A 273 -23.78 -0.91 4.98
N GLN A 274 -23.56 -0.21 3.86
CA GLN A 274 -22.82 -0.74 2.72
C GLN A 274 -21.34 -0.93 3.07
N ALA A 275 -20.80 -2.07 2.65
CA ALA A 275 -19.40 -2.44 2.85
C ALA A 275 -18.87 -3.29 1.70
N ASP A 276 -17.56 -3.23 1.50
CA ASP A 276 -16.85 -4.03 0.50
C ASP A 276 -16.44 -5.39 1.08
N ILE A 277 -16.08 -5.41 2.38
CA ILE A 277 -15.67 -6.58 3.15
C ILE A 277 -16.41 -6.59 4.48
N ALA A 278 -16.76 -7.76 5.01
CA ALA A 278 -17.35 -7.92 6.33
C ALA A 278 -16.64 -9.02 7.13
N ILE A 279 -16.38 -8.75 8.42
CA ILE A 279 -15.97 -9.78 9.38
C ILE A 279 -17.22 -10.55 9.82
N ALA A 280 -17.53 -11.61 9.11
CA ALA A 280 -18.74 -12.41 9.29
C ALA A 280 -18.57 -13.45 10.41
N GLY A 281 -18.32 -12.94 11.62
CA GLY A 281 -18.33 -13.72 12.86
C GLY A 281 -19.74 -13.96 13.39
N GLU A 282 -19.86 -14.79 14.45
CA GLU A 282 -21.15 -15.15 15.04
C GLU A 282 -21.94 -13.92 15.52
N THR A 283 -21.26 -12.94 16.12
CA THR A 283 -21.88 -11.71 16.65
C THR A 283 -22.55 -10.89 15.55
N LEU A 284 -21.85 -10.61 14.45
CA LEU A 284 -22.39 -9.82 13.35
C LEU A 284 -23.58 -10.53 12.70
N SER A 285 -23.42 -11.83 12.39
CA SER A 285 -24.49 -12.62 11.77
C SER A 285 -25.74 -12.70 12.65
N ALA A 286 -25.58 -12.85 13.98
CA ALA A 286 -26.69 -12.88 14.92
C ALA A 286 -27.41 -11.52 15.04
N GLN A 287 -26.67 -10.41 15.02
CA GLN A 287 -27.26 -9.07 15.04
C GLN A 287 -28.07 -8.78 13.77
N ILE A 288 -27.55 -9.13 12.60
CA ILE A 288 -28.27 -8.99 11.32
C ILE A 288 -29.54 -9.87 11.33
N ASP A 289 -29.43 -11.14 11.71
CA ASP A 289 -30.58 -12.05 11.81
C ASP A 289 -31.65 -11.52 12.78
N ALA A 290 -31.24 -10.99 13.94
CA ALA A 290 -32.17 -10.40 14.91
C ALA A 290 -32.87 -9.15 14.35
N ALA A 291 -32.14 -8.26 13.67
CA ALA A 291 -32.69 -7.06 13.03
C ALA A 291 -33.69 -7.42 11.91
N LEU A 292 -33.37 -8.39 11.07
CA LEU A 292 -34.24 -8.89 10.00
C LEU A 292 -35.50 -9.55 10.56
N LYS A 293 -35.40 -10.31 11.65
CA LYS A 293 -36.56 -10.89 12.34
C LYS A 293 -37.46 -9.82 12.95
N ALA A 294 -36.88 -8.77 13.54
CA ALA A 294 -37.64 -7.67 14.13
C ALA A 294 -38.47 -6.93 13.08
N ILE A 295 -37.84 -6.51 11.97
CA ILE A 295 -38.58 -5.80 10.90
C ILE A 295 -39.57 -6.72 10.17
N GLY A 296 -39.24 -8.00 10.01
CA GLY A 296 -40.14 -9.00 9.43
C GLY A 296 -41.42 -9.18 10.25
N ALA A 297 -41.32 -9.11 11.58
CA ALA A 297 -42.50 -9.18 12.46
C ALA A 297 -43.41 -7.96 12.32
N GLU A 298 -42.84 -6.76 12.18
CA GLU A 298 -43.62 -5.54 11.93
C GLU A 298 -44.31 -5.55 10.56
N LEU A 299 -43.60 -6.00 9.53
CA LEU A 299 -44.14 -6.13 8.17
C LEU A 299 -45.31 -7.12 8.14
N ALA A 300 -45.16 -8.30 8.76
CA ALA A 300 -46.23 -9.30 8.83
C ALA A 300 -47.44 -8.83 9.66
N ALA A 301 -47.22 -7.97 10.65
CA ALA A 301 -48.30 -7.36 11.43
C ALA A 301 -49.05 -6.27 10.65
N ALA A 302 -48.35 -5.52 9.79
CA ALA A 302 -48.93 -4.49 8.92
C ALA A 302 -49.72 -5.11 7.75
N ASP A 303 -49.15 -6.12 7.09
CA ASP A 303 -49.77 -6.85 5.98
C ASP A 303 -49.30 -8.32 5.99
N PRO A 304 -50.19 -9.31 6.17
CA PRO A 304 -49.82 -10.72 6.13
C PRO A 304 -49.11 -11.15 4.83
N ALA A 305 -49.43 -10.54 3.69
CA ALA A 305 -48.77 -10.83 2.41
C ALA A 305 -47.34 -10.27 2.35
N ALA A 306 -47.04 -9.21 3.10
CA ALA A 306 -45.70 -8.63 3.18
C ALA A 306 -44.70 -9.56 3.86
N GLY A 307 -45.15 -10.47 4.74
CA GLY A 307 -44.27 -11.46 5.37
C GLY A 307 -43.61 -12.39 4.36
N GLU A 308 -44.36 -12.93 3.39
CA GLU A 308 -43.81 -13.79 2.34
C GLU A 308 -42.92 -13.02 1.37
N ALA A 309 -43.35 -11.82 0.96
CA ALA A 309 -42.55 -10.94 0.10
C ALA A 309 -41.22 -10.54 0.75
N PHE A 310 -41.23 -10.27 2.06
CA PHE A 310 -40.03 -9.94 2.83
C PHE A 310 -39.05 -11.13 2.92
N GLN A 311 -39.55 -12.34 3.18
CA GLN A 311 -38.68 -13.52 3.22
C GLN A 311 -38.02 -13.80 1.87
N ALA A 312 -38.75 -13.63 0.77
CA ALA A 312 -38.18 -13.73 -0.58
C ALA A 312 -37.10 -12.65 -0.81
N LEU A 313 -37.39 -11.40 -0.43
CA LEU A 313 -36.45 -10.28 -0.54
C LEU A 313 -35.16 -10.53 0.24
N VAL A 314 -35.26 -10.97 1.50
CA VAL A 314 -34.11 -11.28 2.36
C VAL A 314 -33.28 -12.42 1.75
N ALA A 315 -33.92 -13.49 1.27
CA ALA A 315 -33.21 -14.60 0.65
C ALA A 315 -32.43 -14.17 -0.62
N GLU A 316 -32.92 -13.16 -1.33
CA GLU A 316 -32.29 -12.64 -2.55
C GLU A 316 -31.22 -11.57 -2.27
N ARG A 317 -31.39 -10.75 -1.21
CA ARG A 317 -30.57 -9.53 -1.01
C ARG A 317 -29.72 -9.53 0.27
N GLU A 318 -29.95 -10.45 1.19
CA GLU A 318 -29.31 -10.48 2.50
C GLU A 318 -28.82 -11.88 2.84
N THR A 319 -27.61 -12.20 2.40
CA THR A 319 -26.99 -13.50 2.65
C THR A 319 -25.85 -13.45 3.66
N LEU A 320 -25.46 -12.25 4.12
CA LEU A 320 -24.37 -12.09 5.09
C LEU A 320 -24.65 -12.74 6.45
N SER A 321 -25.91 -12.82 6.87
CA SER A 321 -26.30 -13.47 8.14
C SER A 321 -26.19 -15.00 8.11
N LEU A 322 -26.01 -15.60 6.93
CA LEU A 322 -25.88 -17.05 6.81
C LEU A 322 -24.55 -17.53 7.40
N PRO A 323 -24.53 -18.69 8.07
CA PRO A 323 -23.32 -19.23 8.67
C PRO A 323 -22.25 -19.49 7.61
N LEU A 324 -21.00 -19.27 8.01
CA LEU A 324 -19.81 -19.54 7.21
C LEU A 324 -19.07 -20.75 7.77
N GLU A 325 -18.45 -21.53 6.87
CA GLU A 325 -17.51 -22.57 7.28
C GLU A 325 -16.25 -21.93 7.86
N THR A 326 -15.63 -22.54 8.85
CA THR A 326 -14.34 -22.11 9.39
C THR A 326 -13.30 -21.95 8.28
N GLY A 327 -12.61 -20.80 8.23
CA GLY A 327 -11.60 -20.54 7.19
C GLY A 327 -12.17 -20.15 5.82
N SER A 328 -13.47 -19.85 5.74
CA SER A 328 -14.12 -19.52 4.47
C SER A 328 -14.16 -18.03 4.13
N TYR A 329 -14.19 -17.78 2.82
CA TYR A 329 -14.41 -16.50 2.16
C TYR A 329 -15.53 -16.70 1.19
N SER A 330 -16.56 -15.88 1.34
CA SER A 330 -17.78 -16.05 0.62
C SER A 330 -18.26 -14.70 0.10
N MET A 331 -18.59 -14.66 -1.18
CA MET A 331 -19.40 -13.60 -1.72
C MET A 331 -20.79 -13.71 -1.11
N ARG A 332 -21.18 -12.66 -0.39
CA ARG A 332 -22.48 -12.50 0.24
C ARG A 332 -23.10 -11.20 -0.23
N LEU A 333 -24.34 -10.97 0.18
CA LEU A 333 -25.09 -9.76 -0.12
C LEU A 333 -25.50 -9.09 1.19
N VAL A 334 -25.38 -7.77 1.22
CA VAL A 334 -25.90 -6.87 2.25
C VAL A 334 -26.63 -5.75 1.55
N GLY A 335 -27.93 -5.61 1.78
CA GLY A 335 -28.81 -4.69 1.08
C GLY A 335 -28.82 -4.94 -0.44
N GLY A 336 -28.56 -6.16 -0.90
CA GLY A 336 -28.38 -6.46 -2.33
C GLY A 336 -27.07 -5.97 -2.94
N GLU A 337 -26.18 -5.35 -2.15
CA GLU A 337 -24.80 -5.08 -2.59
C GLU A 337 -23.89 -6.27 -2.25
N PRO A 338 -22.97 -6.64 -3.16
CA PRO A 338 -22.04 -7.71 -2.91
C PRO A 338 -20.97 -7.31 -1.89
N VAL A 339 -20.79 -8.16 -0.89
CA VAL A 339 -19.76 -8.05 0.15
C VAL A 339 -18.91 -9.30 0.17
N LEU A 340 -17.60 -9.15 0.37
CA LEU A 340 -16.73 -10.28 0.68
C LEU A 340 -16.82 -10.58 2.18
N ALA A 341 -17.54 -11.64 2.53
CA ALA A 341 -17.65 -12.11 3.90
C ALA A 341 -16.44 -12.97 4.27
N VAL A 342 -15.77 -12.61 5.37
CA VAL A 342 -14.60 -13.31 5.89
C VAL A 342 -14.94 -13.91 7.25
N GLN A 343 -14.76 -15.23 7.38
CA GLN A 343 -14.89 -15.89 8.68
C GLN A 343 -13.65 -15.57 9.56
N PRO A 344 -13.81 -15.20 10.85
CA PRO A 344 -12.70 -14.71 11.68
C PRO A 344 -11.50 -15.66 11.83
N GLU A 345 -11.72 -16.94 12.11
CA GLU A 345 -10.65 -17.93 12.31
C GLU A 345 -9.78 -18.15 11.04
N GLY A 346 -10.28 -17.82 9.85
CA GLY A 346 -9.52 -17.89 8.61
C GLY A 346 -8.66 -16.67 8.31
N ALA A 347 -8.78 -15.59 9.06
CA ALA A 347 -8.27 -14.29 8.60
C ALA A 347 -6.74 -14.23 8.37
N GLY A 348 -5.96 -15.08 9.05
CA GLY A 348 -4.52 -15.22 8.80
C GLY A 348 -4.22 -15.72 7.39
N GLU A 349 -4.85 -16.83 6.99
CA GLU A 349 -4.74 -17.39 5.65
C GLU A 349 -5.33 -16.43 4.59
N ALA A 350 -6.34 -15.64 4.98
CA ALA A 350 -6.97 -14.62 4.13
C ALA A 350 -5.99 -13.55 3.68
N ALA A 351 -5.19 -13.06 4.64
CA ALA A 351 -4.28 -11.96 4.42
C ALA A 351 -3.33 -12.29 3.25
N GLY A 352 -2.91 -13.55 3.15
CA GLY A 352 -2.10 -14.05 2.04
C GLY A 352 -2.85 -14.18 0.71
N LEU A 353 -4.17 -14.40 0.70
CA LEU A 353 -4.98 -14.42 -0.52
C LEU A 353 -4.99 -13.06 -1.23
N PHE A 354 -5.00 -11.97 -0.45
CA PHE A 354 -4.99 -10.59 -0.99
C PHE A 354 -3.64 -10.18 -1.59
N SER A 355 -2.60 -10.99 -1.39
CA SER A 355 -1.34 -10.80 -2.11
C SER A 355 -1.53 -10.92 -3.62
N THR A 356 -0.69 -10.22 -4.38
CA THR A 356 -0.75 -10.14 -5.85
C THR A 356 -0.68 -11.51 -6.53
N TRP A 357 0.00 -12.48 -5.89
CA TRP A 357 0.22 -13.83 -6.41
C TRP A 357 -1.06 -14.68 -6.44
N TRP A 358 -1.77 -14.75 -5.32
CA TRP A 358 -2.90 -15.67 -5.17
C TRP A 358 -4.23 -15.06 -5.60
N ARG A 359 -4.36 -13.74 -5.58
CA ARG A 359 -5.60 -13.03 -5.90
C ARG A 359 -6.26 -13.48 -7.20
N ARG A 360 -5.50 -13.70 -8.28
CA ARG A 360 -6.04 -14.13 -9.59
C ARG A 360 -6.58 -15.57 -9.58
N THR A 361 -6.19 -16.38 -8.59
CA THR A 361 -6.67 -17.77 -8.45
C THR A 361 -8.01 -17.86 -7.71
N ALA A 362 -8.49 -16.76 -7.12
CA ALA A 362 -9.72 -16.71 -6.34
C ALA A 362 -11.00 -16.66 -7.21
N ILE A 363 -11.15 -17.64 -8.11
CA ILE A 363 -12.19 -17.71 -9.16
C ILE A 363 -13.51 -18.35 -8.70
N SER A 364 -13.67 -18.60 -7.40
CA SER A 364 -14.91 -19.11 -6.80
C SER A 364 -15.57 -18.02 -5.96
N GLY A 365 -16.90 -18.06 -5.84
CA GLY A 365 -17.67 -17.18 -4.95
C GLY A 365 -17.62 -17.64 -3.49
N ASP A 366 -17.52 -18.94 -3.25
CA ASP A 366 -17.31 -19.53 -1.93
C ASP A 366 -16.01 -20.35 -1.96
N MET A 367 -15.12 -20.11 -1.00
CA MET A 367 -13.87 -20.85 -0.88
C MET A 367 -13.39 -20.97 0.56
N VAL A 368 -12.67 -22.05 0.84
CA VAL A 368 -11.96 -22.25 2.11
C VAL A 368 -10.47 -22.15 1.83
N VAL A 369 -9.81 -21.13 2.37
CA VAL A 369 -8.35 -20.97 2.23
C VAL A 369 -7.70 -21.66 3.41
N ARG A 370 -7.04 -22.79 3.13
CA ARG A 370 -6.25 -23.52 4.14
C ARG A 370 -4.83 -22.97 4.24
N THR A 371 -4.33 -22.39 3.15
CA THR A 371 -3.02 -21.74 3.10
C THR A 371 -2.93 -20.86 1.85
N ALA A 372 -2.38 -19.66 2.01
CA ALA A 372 -1.98 -18.79 0.92
C ALA A 372 -0.74 -18.03 1.39
N ARG A 373 0.45 -18.49 0.99
CA ARG A 373 1.72 -17.87 1.40
C ARG A 373 2.51 -17.43 0.18
N LEU A 374 3.22 -16.32 0.29
CA LEU A 374 4.15 -15.90 -0.76
C LEU A 374 5.34 -16.86 -0.79
N PRO A 375 5.84 -17.24 -1.98
CA PRO A 375 7.09 -17.99 -2.09
C PRO A 375 8.23 -17.08 -1.60
N MET A 376 8.77 -17.38 -0.43
CA MET A 376 9.95 -16.68 0.09
C MET A 376 11.20 -17.14 -0.65
N ALA A 377 12.20 -16.26 -0.72
CA ALA A 377 13.52 -16.66 -1.20
C ALA A 377 14.11 -17.76 -0.28
N ASP A 378 14.39 -18.92 -0.84
CA ASP A 378 15.16 -19.95 -0.13
C ASP A 378 16.66 -19.64 -0.27
N GLY A 379 17.28 -19.23 0.84
CA GLY A 379 18.72 -18.98 0.94
C GLY A 379 19.10 -17.51 1.05
N ASP A 380 20.33 -17.21 0.60
CA ASP A 380 20.97 -15.89 0.81
C ASP A 380 20.75 -14.94 -0.39
N THR A 381 19.78 -15.22 -1.28
CA THR A 381 19.53 -14.42 -2.48
C THR A 381 18.06 -14.30 -2.83
N MET A 382 17.61 -13.12 -3.22
CA MET A 382 16.23 -12.82 -3.67
C MET A 382 16.24 -12.23 -5.09
N ALA A 383 15.39 -12.73 -5.99
CA ALA A 383 15.26 -12.13 -7.32
C ALA A 383 14.62 -10.74 -7.24
N LEU A 384 15.09 -9.79 -8.06
CA LEU A 384 14.55 -8.43 -8.12
C LEU A 384 13.28 -8.32 -8.97
N LEU A 385 13.09 -9.26 -9.88
CA LEU A 385 11.94 -9.32 -10.78
C LEU A 385 11.09 -10.54 -10.44
N PRO A 386 9.83 -10.36 -10.00
CA PRO A 386 8.92 -11.47 -9.80
C PRO A 386 8.67 -12.20 -11.13
N PRO A 387 8.42 -13.52 -11.12
CA PRO A 387 8.00 -14.24 -12.31
C PRO A 387 6.73 -13.64 -12.92
N GLY A 388 6.79 -13.26 -14.20
CA GLY A 388 5.65 -12.72 -14.94
C GLY A 388 5.59 -11.19 -15.02
N ASP A 389 6.54 -10.46 -14.43
CA ASP A 389 6.67 -9.01 -14.59
C ASP A 389 7.21 -8.67 -16.00
N SER A 390 6.38 -8.01 -16.83
CA SER A 390 6.72 -7.59 -18.19
C SER A 390 7.35 -6.21 -18.28
N ASP A 391 7.35 -5.44 -17.18
CA ASP A 391 7.63 -4.00 -17.19
C ASP A 391 9.13 -3.67 -17.04
N SER A 392 9.97 -4.70 -17.18
CA SER A 392 11.43 -4.58 -17.16
C SER A 392 12.04 -4.00 -18.44
N ASN A 393 11.23 -3.81 -19.50
CA ASN A 393 11.65 -3.25 -20.78
C ASN A 393 11.05 -1.86 -20.99
N PHE A 394 11.91 -0.85 -21.22
CA PHE A 394 11.46 0.52 -21.41
C PHE A 394 12.33 1.26 -22.45
N SER A 395 11.80 2.34 -23.01
CA SER A 395 12.49 3.14 -24.04
C SER A 395 12.96 4.48 -23.48
N VAL A 396 14.25 4.79 -23.65
CA VAL A 396 14.88 5.96 -23.05
C VAL A 396 15.26 6.97 -24.13
N VAL A 397 14.66 8.15 -24.09
CA VAL A 397 15.08 9.32 -24.90
C VAL A 397 16.15 10.12 -24.15
N GLY A 398 15.86 10.48 -22.90
CA GLY A 398 16.76 11.26 -22.04
C GLY A 398 16.87 10.69 -20.63
N LEU A 399 15.74 10.35 -20.01
CA LEU A 399 15.67 9.70 -18.70
C LEU A 399 14.63 8.57 -18.77
N GLY A 400 14.97 7.42 -18.22
CA GLY A 400 14.04 6.34 -17.95
C GLY A 400 14.32 5.74 -16.59
N GLU A 401 13.27 5.27 -15.93
CA GLU A 401 13.34 4.72 -14.58
C GLU A 401 12.57 3.41 -14.55
N TRP A 402 13.14 2.45 -13.83
CA TRP A 402 12.49 1.22 -13.42
C TRP A 402 12.62 1.13 -11.90
N SER A 403 11.60 0.63 -11.22
CA SER A 403 11.59 0.53 -9.76
C SER A 403 10.93 -0.75 -9.29
N THR A 404 11.41 -1.29 -8.18
CA THR A 404 10.81 -2.42 -7.47
C THR A 404 10.91 -2.20 -5.96
N THR A 405 10.15 -2.96 -5.17
CA THR A 405 10.17 -2.93 -3.71
C THR A 405 10.83 -4.19 -3.14
N ALA A 406 11.43 -4.06 -1.96
CA ALA A 406 12.09 -5.14 -1.22
C ALA A 406 11.79 -4.95 0.27
N ASP A 407 10.64 -5.47 0.70
CA ASP A 407 10.13 -5.23 2.05
C ASP A 407 10.66 -6.27 3.04
N LEU A 408 11.17 -5.79 4.19
CA LEU A 408 11.69 -6.65 5.25
C LEU A 408 10.57 -7.51 5.89
N GLY A 409 9.32 -7.02 5.83
CA GLY A 409 8.09 -7.66 6.34
C GLY A 409 7.33 -8.51 5.32
N GLY A 410 7.87 -8.69 4.11
CA GLY A 410 7.20 -9.34 2.98
C GLY A 410 8.08 -10.40 2.33
N ASP A 411 8.79 -10.01 1.27
CA ASP A 411 9.49 -10.92 0.36
C ASP A 411 10.81 -11.49 0.94
N ILE A 412 11.36 -10.84 1.96
CA ILE A 412 12.65 -11.19 2.56
C ILE A 412 12.44 -12.20 3.70
N PRO A 413 13.24 -13.29 3.76
CA PRO A 413 13.23 -14.24 4.86
C PRO A 413 13.38 -13.58 6.24
N PRO A 414 12.65 -14.05 7.27
CA PRO A 414 12.72 -13.46 8.60
C PRO A 414 14.14 -13.48 9.16
N GLY A 415 14.56 -12.36 9.75
CA GLY A 415 15.89 -12.18 10.31
C GLY A 415 17.00 -11.93 9.27
N MET A 416 16.66 -11.76 7.99
CA MET A 416 17.60 -11.36 6.94
C MET A 416 17.40 -9.90 6.53
N VAL A 417 18.45 -9.28 5.98
CA VAL A 417 18.42 -7.94 5.38
C VAL A 417 19.23 -7.91 4.07
N PRO A 418 18.92 -7.00 3.12
CA PRO A 418 19.73 -6.78 1.93
C PRO A 418 21.17 -6.37 2.27
N SER A 419 22.17 -7.06 1.70
CA SER A 419 23.60 -6.74 1.83
C SER A 419 24.20 -6.16 0.56
N ASP A 420 23.85 -6.72 -0.61
CA ASP A 420 24.31 -6.26 -1.91
C ASP A 420 23.18 -6.36 -2.95
N ILE A 421 23.15 -5.45 -3.92
CA ILE A 421 22.18 -5.43 -5.03
C ILE A 421 22.95 -5.61 -6.33
N HIS A 422 22.52 -6.59 -7.13
CA HIS A 422 23.09 -6.94 -8.42
C HIS A 422 22.06 -6.72 -9.53
N VAL A 423 22.26 -5.65 -10.31
CA VAL A 423 21.39 -5.31 -11.44
C VAL A 423 22.12 -5.56 -12.74
N PHE A 424 21.50 -6.29 -13.66
CA PHE A 424 22.00 -6.46 -15.03
C PHE A 424 21.16 -5.61 -15.97
N VAL A 425 21.79 -4.60 -16.59
CA VAL A 425 21.12 -3.64 -17.47
C VAL A 425 21.62 -3.84 -18.90
N SER A 426 20.71 -4.09 -19.85
CA SER A 426 21.01 -4.07 -21.27
C SER A 426 20.53 -2.74 -21.86
N ALA A 427 21.39 -2.06 -22.60
CA ALA A 427 21.05 -0.81 -23.27
C ALA A 427 21.39 -0.92 -24.75
N ALA A 428 20.43 -0.61 -25.63
CA ALA A 428 20.69 -0.61 -27.07
C ALA A 428 21.59 0.56 -27.50
N PRO A 429 22.35 0.42 -28.60
CA PRO A 429 23.17 1.50 -29.15
C PRO A 429 22.32 2.75 -29.43
N GLY A 430 22.81 3.92 -29.04
CA GLY A 430 22.15 5.21 -29.28
C GLY A 430 22.65 5.93 -30.54
N ALA A 431 21.99 7.03 -30.92
CA ALA A 431 22.45 7.91 -32.01
C ALA A 431 23.69 8.76 -31.65
N THR A 432 24.01 8.90 -30.36
CA THR A 432 25.17 9.69 -29.90
C THR A 432 26.35 8.83 -29.52
N ALA A 433 27.56 9.39 -29.65
CA ALA A 433 28.77 8.82 -29.04
C ALA A 433 28.76 8.88 -27.49
N THR A 434 27.88 9.69 -26.89
CA THR A 434 27.72 9.75 -25.44
C THR A 434 27.05 8.47 -24.94
N ARG A 435 27.82 7.70 -24.17
CA ARG A 435 27.35 6.47 -23.52
C ARG A 435 26.35 6.76 -22.40
N PRO A 436 25.26 5.97 -22.28
CA PRO A 436 24.29 6.14 -21.21
C PRO A 436 24.90 5.86 -19.84
N VAL A 437 24.30 6.43 -18.80
CA VAL A 437 24.65 6.15 -17.40
C VAL A 437 23.46 5.46 -16.74
N ALA A 438 23.69 4.30 -16.15
CA ALA A 438 22.74 3.62 -15.29
C ALA A 438 23.13 3.83 -13.82
N SER A 439 22.16 4.12 -12.96
CA SER A 439 22.35 4.38 -11.52
C SER A 439 21.36 3.59 -10.70
N VAL A 440 21.82 3.00 -9.60
CA VAL A 440 21.02 2.21 -8.66
C VAL A 440 20.84 3.02 -7.38
N PHE A 441 19.58 3.23 -7.01
CA PHE A 441 19.17 3.92 -5.79
C PHE A 441 18.43 2.96 -4.86
N LEU A 442 18.56 3.17 -3.55
CA LEU A 442 17.78 2.53 -2.51
C LEU A 442 17.24 3.62 -1.59
N ASN A 443 15.92 3.73 -1.45
CA ASN A 443 15.27 4.74 -0.61
C ASN A 443 15.79 6.17 -0.90
N ASP A 444 15.82 6.54 -2.18
CA ASP A 444 16.35 7.80 -2.72
C ASP A 444 17.86 8.04 -2.56
N MET A 445 18.61 7.10 -1.96
CA MET A 445 20.06 7.18 -1.86
C MET A 445 20.76 6.48 -3.02
N LEU A 446 21.65 7.21 -3.70
CA LEU A 446 22.50 6.65 -4.76
C LEU A 446 23.50 5.67 -4.16
N LEU A 447 23.36 4.39 -4.48
CA LEU A 447 24.28 3.34 -4.05
C LEU A 447 25.45 3.17 -5.02
N GLY A 448 25.21 3.37 -6.32
CA GLY A 448 26.24 3.31 -7.34
C GLY A 448 25.73 3.61 -8.74
N ALA A 449 26.67 3.83 -9.67
CA ALA A 449 26.37 4.11 -11.06
C ALA A 449 27.44 3.55 -11.99
N LYS A 450 27.05 3.24 -13.22
CA LYS A 450 27.94 2.73 -14.28
C LYS A 450 27.62 3.43 -15.60
N GLN A 451 28.65 3.89 -16.30
CA GLN A 451 28.53 4.26 -17.71
C GLN A 451 28.51 2.97 -18.54
N LEU A 452 27.42 2.74 -19.27
CA LEU A 452 27.18 1.54 -20.06
C LEU A 452 27.87 1.64 -21.43
N GLU A 453 28.38 0.53 -21.95
CA GLU A 453 28.85 0.44 -23.34
C GLU A 453 27.69 0.53 -24.34
N ALA A 454 26.51 0.06 -23.93
CA ALA A 454 25.27 0.12 -24.70
C ALA A 454 25.36 -0.58 -26.08
N ASP A 455 25.93 -1.79 -26.10
CA ASP A 455 26.01 -2.66 -27.29
C ASP A 455 24.83 -3.63 -27.42
N GLY A 456 23.82 -3.50 -26.54
CA GLY A 456 22.67 -4.39 -26.43
C GLY A 456 22.89 -5.62 -25.55
N MET A 457 24.10 -5.84 -25.02
CA MET A 457 24.37 -6.94 -24.08
C MET A 457 24.11 -6.52 -22.63
N PRO A 458 23.75 -7.45 -21.73
CA PRO A 458 23.58 -7.16 -20.32
C PRO A 458 24.89 -6.76 -19.65
N GLU A 459 24.85 -5.68 -18.87
CA GLU A 459 25.98 -5.18 -18.09
C GLU A 459 25.65 -5.17 -16.59
N ALA A 460 26.52 -5.79 -15.79
CA ALA A 460 26.34 -5.86 -14.34
C ALA A 460 26.69 -4.55 -13.63
N ILE A 461 25.87 -4.20 -12.64
CA ILE A 461 26.08 -3.14 -11.64
C ILE A 461 25.84 -3.78 -10.27
N SER A 462 26.93 -3.94 -9.51
CA SER A 462 26.88 -4.51 -8.15
C SER A 462 27.17 -3.41 -7.14
N VAL A 463 26.28 -3.21 -6.18
CA VAL A 463 26.38 -2.17 -5.15
C VAL A 463 26.12 -2.76 -3.76
N SER A 464 26.89 -2.35 -2.76
CA SER A 464 26.62 -2.76 -1.37
C SER A 464 25.54 -1.88 -0.76
N VAL A 465 24.74 -2.48 0.12
CA VAL A 465 23.66 -1.85 0.87
C VAL A 465 24.15 -1.50 2.28
N PRO A 466 24.37 -0.22 2.59
CA PRO A 466 24.73 0.17 3.95
C PRO A 466 23.56 -0.02 4.92
N ALA A 467 23.81 -0.42 6.18
CA ALA A 467 22.75 -0.64 7.17
C ALA A 467 21.85 0.60 7.37
N TYR A 468 22.44 1.78 7.28
CA TYR A 468 21.72 3.04 7.47
C TYR A 468 20.79 3.41 6.31
N THR A 469 20.84 2.69 5.18
CA THR A 469 19.91 2.92 4.08
C THR A 469 18.68 2.02 4.17
N LEU A 470 18.70 1.01 5.06
CA LEU A 470 17.61 0.07 5.24
C LEU A 470 16.48 0.70 6.03
N LEU A 471 15.27 0.45 5.55
CA LEU A 471 14.00 0.80 6.16
C LEU A 471 13.13 -0.49 6.21
N PRO A 472 12.02 -0.51 6.98
CA PRO A 472 11.09 -1.65 6.97
C PRO A 472 10.54 -1.97 5.57
N SER A 473 10.18 -0.95 4.79
CA SER A 473 9.87 -1.04 3.36
C SER A 473 10.96 -0.34 2.55
N ASN A 474 11.50 -1.02 1.54
CA ASN A 474 12.60 -0.49 0.74
C ASN A 474 12.23 -0.38 -0.73
N MET A 475 12.54 0.75 -1.36
CA MET A 475 12.35 0.97 -2.79
C MET A 475 13.70 1.01 -3.51
N ILE A 476 13.85 0.14 -4.51
CA ILE A 476 15.02 0.07 -5.39
C ILE A 476 14.65 0.74 -6.71
N VAL A 477 15.46 1.70 -7.16
CA VAL A 477 15.24 2.41 -8.43
C VAL A 477 16.48 2.30 -9.31
N VAL A 478 16.29 1.85 -10.54
CA VAL A 478 17.31 1.86 -11.60
C VAL A 478 16.97 2.97 -12.58
N ARG A 479 17.83 4.00 -12.61
CA ARG A 479 17.68 5.17 -13.48
C ARG A 479 18.69 5.09 -14.61
N VAL A 480 18.22 5.19 -15.85
CA VAL A 480 19.07 5.25 -17.05
C VAL A 480 18.93 6.59 -17.73
N GLN A 481 20.06 7.28 -17.89
CA GLN A 481 20.13 8.59 -18.51
C GLN A 481 20.88 8.53 -19.85
N ARG A 482 20.31 9.15 -20.88
CA ARG A 482 20.89 9.37 -22.21
C ARG A 482 20.94 10.86 -22.50
N GLN A 483 21.87 11.26 -23.36
CA GLN A 483 21.82 12.58 -23.99
C GLN A 483 20.97 12.46 -25.25
N PRO A 484 19.83 13.16 -25.37
CA PRO A 484 19.06 13.17 -26.60
C PRO A 484 19.88 13.72 -27.78
N ALA A 485 19.82 13.08 -28.95
CA ALA A 485 20.40 13.59 -30.19
C ALA A 485 19.30 14.11 -31.12
N PRO A 486 19.14 15.43 -31.27
CA PRO A 486 18.16 15.99 -32.20
C PRO A 486 18.68 16.17 -33.65
N GLY A 487 19.94 15.86 -33.94
CA GLY A 487 20.50 15.89 -35.32
C GLY A 487 20.18 17.18 -36.09
N ASP A 488 20.65 18.34 -35.63
CA ASP A 488 20.31 19.67 -36.18
C ASP A 488 18.80 19.93 -36.33
N CYS A 489 17.97 19.32 -35.48
CA CYS A 489 16.51 19.36 -35.51
C CYS A 489 15.89 18.79 -36.80
N GLN A 490 16.65 18.03 -37.58
CA GLN A 490 16.14 17.27 -38.72
C GLN A 490 15.56 15.92 -38.29
N GLU A 491 15.98 15.41 -37.13
CA GLU A 491 15.53 14.13 -36.58
C GLU A 491 14.81 14.34 -35.23
N LEU A 492 13.67 13.69 -35.07
CA LEU A 492 12.99 13.64 -33.77
C LEU A 492 13.82 12.73 -32.84
N PRO A 493 14.20 13.17 -31.62
CA PRO A 493 14.88 12.30 -30.67
C PRO A 493 14.08 11.01 -30.44
N GLN A 494 14.68 9.87 -30.78
CA GLN A 494 14.06 8.56 -30.61
C GLN A 494 14.42 7.98 -29.25
N GLY A 495 13.48 7.22 -28.68
CA GLY A 495 13.77 6.41 -27.50
C GLY A 495 14.49 5.13 -27.91
N TYR A 496 15.53 4.78 -27.17
CA TYR A 496 16.27 3.54 -27.39
C TYR A 496 15.93 2.53 -26.29
N PRO A 497 15.71 1.25 -26.65
CA PRO A 497 15.30 0.25 -25.68
C PRO A 497 16.40 0.00 -24.64
N VAL A 498 15.95 -0.18 -23.41
CA VAL A 498 16.70 -0.58 -22.23
C VAL A 498 15.91 -1.70 -21.55
N SER A 499 16.60 -2.69 -21.02
CA SER A 499 15.98 -3.74 -20.23
C SER A 499 16.76 -4.06 -18.97
N ILE A 500 16.03 -4.40 -17.91
CA ILE A 500 16.58 -4.99 -16.69
C ILE A 500 16.44 -6.51 -16.80
N SER A 501 17.53 -7.25 -16.64
CA SER A 501 17.48 -8.72 -16.76
C SER A 501 16.70 -9.33 -15.60
N PRO A 502 15.84 -10.35 -15.84
CA PRO A 502 15.25 -11.18 -14.80
C PRO A 502 16.28 -11.86 -13.87
N ASP A 503 17.53 -12.00 -14.32
CA ASP A 503 18.63 -12.53 -13.50
C ASP A 503 19.14 -11.55 -12.44
N SER A 504 18.60 -10.34 -12.36
CA SER A 504 18.97 -9.35 -11.34
C SER A 504 18.47 -9.80 -9.96
N TYR A 505 19.31 -9.67 -8.92
CA TYR A 505 19.04 -10.21 -7.59
C TYR A 505 19.64 -9.36 -6.46
N VAL A 506 19.18 -9.62 -5.24
CA VAL A 506 19.67 -9.05 -3.98
C VAL A 506 20.34 -10.17 -3.19
N GLU A 507 21.55 -9.95 -2.69
CA GLU A 507 22.17 -10.81 -1.69
C GLU A 507 21.66 -10.42 -0.30
N LEU A 508 21.40 -11.42 0.53
CA LEU A 508 20.84 -11.29 1.86
C LEU A 508 21.88 -11.72 2.90
N ALA A 509 21.90 -11.01 4.03
CA ALA A 509 22.73 -11.35 5.17
C ALA A 509 21.90 -11.33 6.46
N PRO A 510 22.32 -12.05 7.52
CA PRO A 510 21.67 -11.98 8.82
C PRO A 510 21.57 -10.55 9.32
N ALA A 511 20.38 -10.18 9.82
CA ALA A 511 20.12 -8.86 10.38
C ALA A 511 21.07 -8.59 11.56
N PRO A 512 21.60 -7.36 11.69
CA PRO A 512 22.42 -6.99 12.83
C PRO A 512 21.64 -7.12 14.15
N GLU A 513 22.33 -6.99 15.27
CA GLU A 513 21.72 -6.96 16.60
C GLU A 513 20.53 -5.97 16.62
N ALA A 514 19.39 -6.41 17.17
CA ALA A 514 18.14 -5.66 17.17
C ALA A 514 18.22 -4.49 18.15
N VAL A 515 18.65 -3.33 17.65
CA VAL A 515 18.90 -2.12 18.44
C VAL A 515 18.07 -0.91 18.00
N ASP A 516 17.35 -1.02 16.88
CA ASP A 516 16.54 0.04 16.28
C ASP A 516 15.40 -0.53 15.44
N PHE A 517 14.51 0.35 14.95
CA PHE A 517 13.34 -0.04 14.16
C PHE A 517 13.71 -0.97 12.99
N SER A 518 14.71 -0.61 12.17
CA SER A 518 15.10 -1.43 11.01
C SER A 518 15.54 -2.86 11.37
N SER A 519 16.31 -3.01 12.45
CA SER A 519 16.83 -4.32 12.89
C SER A 519 15.80 -5.15 13.65
N VAL A 520 14.83 -4.51 14.30
CA VAL A 520 13.66 -5.18 14.90
C VAL A 520 12.69 -5.65 13.82
N SER A 521 12.34 -4.78 12.86
CA SER A 521 11.39 -5.07 11.77
C SER A 521 11.78 -6.30 10.95
N ALA A 522 13.07 -6.51 10.67
CA ALA A 522 13.55 -7.70 9.98
C ALA A 522 13.16 -9.01 10.70
N ARG A 523 12.99 -8.99 12.03
CA ARG A 523 12.61 -10.16 12.84
C ARG A 523 11.10 -10.29 13.03
N LEU A 524 10.39 -9.16 13.10
CA LEU A 524 8.92 -9.10 13.21
C LEU A 524 8.19 -9.71 12.00
N ALA A 525 8.87 -9.75 10.86
CA ALA A 525 8.41 -10.42 9.66
C ALA A 525 8.18 -11.94 9.84
N GLY A 526 8.79 -12.57 10.84
CA GLY A 526 8.68 -14.01 11.08
C GLY A 526 7.47 -14.42 11.91
N ASP A 527 7.67 -15.46 12.73
CA ASP A 527 6.75 -15.82 13.81
C ASP A 527 6.89 -14.76 14.91
N SER A 528 5.98 -13.77 14.89
CA SER A 528 5.91 -12.68 15.85
C SER A 528 4.63 -12.75 16.69
N LEU A 529 4.60 -12.02 17.79
CA LEU A 529 3.47 -11.95 18.70
C LEU A 529 2.95 -10.50 18.77
N VAL A 530 1.70 -10.29 18.37
CA VAL A 530 0.97 -9.04 18.56
C VAL A 530 0.13 -9.16 19.83
N VAL A 531 0.27 -8.21 20.76
CA VAL A 531 -0.52 -8.18 22.00
C VAL A 531 -1.13 -6.81 22.19
N VAL A 532 -2.44 -6.77 22.38
CA VAL A 532 -3.17 -5.55 22.71
C VAL A 532 -3.72 -5.62 24.13
N ASN A 533 -3.87 -4.48 24.78
CA ASN A 533 -4.66 -4.39 26.00
C ASN A 533 -6.13 -4.73 25.71
N LYS A 534 -6.83 -5.36 26.66
CA LYS A 534 -8.27 -5.63 26.53
C LYS A 534 -9.11 -4.40 26.18
N SER A 535 -8.75 -3.21 26.67
CA SER A 535 -9.47 -1.97 26.35
C SER A 535 -9.51 -1.65 24.86
N TRP A 536 -8.56 -2.16 24.06
CA TRP A 536 -8.55 -1.98 22.61
C TRP A 536 -9.73 -2.67 21.94
N LEU A 537 -10.18 -3.80 22.47
CA LEU A 537 -11.35 -4.50 21.95
C LEU A 537 -12.65 -3.75 22.24
N GLU A 538 -12.68 -2.85 23.23
CA GLU A 538 -13.87 -2.10 23.64
C GLU A 538 -14.06 -0.81 22.83
N ASP A 539 -13.01 -0.30 22.17
CA ASP A 539 -12.98 0.91 21.32
C ASP A 539 -12.27 0.55 19.99
N ALA A 540 -12.80 -0.45 19.30
CA ALA A 540 -12.15 -1.04 18.14
C ALA A 540 -12.14 -0.09 16.94
N LEU A 541 -13.14 0.79 16.78
CA LEU A 541 -13.19 1.74 15.68
C LEU A 541 -12.06 2.77 15.76
N THR A 542 -11.59 3.11 16.96
CA THR A 542 -10.46 4.02 17.17
C THR A 542 -9.12 3.29 17.17
N THR A 543 -9.06 2.08 17.73
CA THR A 543 -7.80 1.37 17.99
C THR A 543 -7.35 0.44 16.85
N LEU A 544 -8.27 -0.14 16.06
CA LEU A 544 -7.90 -0.98 14.91
C LEU A 544 -7.09 -0.23 13.85
N PRO A 545 -7.46 1.00 13.42
CA PRO A 545 -6.64 1.77 12.49
C PRO A 545 -5.20 1.94 12.99
N ASN A 546 -5.03 2.21 14.29
CA ASN A 546 -3.72 2.37 14.90
C ASN A 546 -2.93 1.06 14.88
N LEU A 547 -3.54 -0.07 15.24
CA LEU A 547 -2.88 -1.38 15.15
C LEU A 547 -2.46 -1.70 13.72
N ILE A 548 -3.33 -1.46 12.74
CA ILE A 548 -3.04 -1.72 11.32
C ILE A 548 -1.83 -0.90 10.87
N ALA A 549 -1.85 0.41 11.12
CA ALA A 549 -0.75 1.30 10.71
C ALA A 549 0.58 0.95 11.40
N LEU A 550 0.54 0.57 12.68
CA LEU A 550 1.73 0.16 13.44
C LEU A 550 2.25 -1.21 12.99
N ALA A 551 1.37 -2.18 12.74
CA ALA A 551 1.74 -3.51 12.27
C ALA A 551 2.34 -3.46 10.86
N ASP A 552 1.78 -2.64 9.96
CA ASP A 552 2.35 -2.45 8.63
C ASP A 552 3.73 -1.77 8.70
N ALA A 553 3.83 -0.64 9.40
CA ALA A 553 5.07 0.12 9.51
C ALA A 553 6.20 -0.62 10.22
N SER A 554 5.85 -1.55 11.12
CA SER A 554 6.82 -2.40 11.83
C SER A 554 7.23 -3.66 11.06
N GLY A 555 6.55 -4.00 9.97
CA GLY A 555 6.86 -5.16 9.15
C GLY A 555 6.29 -6.49 9.69
N ILE A 556 5.24 -6.46 10.52
CA ILE A 556 4.55 -7.66 11.00
C ILE A 556 3.94 -8.41 9.81
N ALA A 557 4.08 -9.73 9.77
CA ALA A 557 3.45 -10.56 8.75
C ALA A 557 2.06 -11.03 9.23
N PRO A 558 0.94 -10.52 8.67
CA PRO A 558 -0.41 -10.82 9.14
C PRO A 558 -0.84 -12.28 8.92
N ASP A 559 -0.14 -13.06 8.09
CA ASP A 559 -0.38 -14.48 7.86
C ASP A 559 0.38 -15.41 8.82
N ARG A 560 1.33 -14.85 9.61
CA ARG A 560 2.24 -15.63 10.48
C ARG A 560 2.21 -15.22 11.94
N ALA A 561 1.92 -13.96 12.23
CA ALA A 561 1.93 -13.46 13.59
C ALA A 561 0.85 -14.16 14.45
N GLY A 562 1.19 -14.48 15.69
CA GLY A 562 0.22 -14.78 16.73
C GLY A 562 -0.41 -13.51 17.27
N PHE A 563 -1.67 -13.59 17.69
CA PHE A 563 -2.38 -12.50 18.34
C PHE A 563 -2.84 -12.94 19.74
N SER A 564 -2.74 -12.04 20.72
CA SER A 564 -3.34 -12.26 22.03
C SER A 564 -3.80 -10.96 22.68
N VAL A 565 -4.70 -11.09 23.65
CA VAL A 565 -5.25 -9.98 24.41
C VAL A 565 -4.76 -10.08 25.85
N ALA A 566 -4.19 -8.99 26.36
CA ALA A 566 -3.72 -8.92 27.72
C ALA A 566 -4.79 -8.30 28.64
N ASP A 567 -5.13 -9.02 29.71
CA ASP A 567 -5.97 -8.54 30.81
C ASP A 567 -5.17 -7.80 31.90
N ARG A 568 -3.87 -7.56 31.68
CA ARG A 568 -2.94 -6.98 32.65
C ARG A 568 -2.07 -5.91 32.01
N PRO A 569 -1.61 -4.92 32.79
CA PRO A 569 -0.76 -3.84 32.26
C PRO A 569 0.64 -4.32 31.88
N ALA A 570 1.08 -5.50 32.34
CA ALA A 570 2.37 -6.06 32.00
C ALA A 570 2.24 -7.52 31.54
N TYR A 571 2.90 -7.84 30.44
CA TYR A 571 2.99 -9.17 29.86
C TYR A 571 4.30 -9.85 30.34
N PRO A 572 4.26 -11.14 30.74
CA PRO A 572 5.46 -11.90 31.08
C PRO A 572 6.46 -11.93 29.92
N GLN A 573 7.75 -12.13 30.19
CA GLN A 573 8.81 -12.07 29.16
C GLN A 573 8.44 -12.83 27.87
N PRO A 574 8.41 -12.16 26.70
CA PRO A 574 8.07 -12.79 25.42
C PRO A 574 9.14 -13.78 24.98
N ASP A 575 8.71 -14.84 24.28
CA ASP A 575 9.56 -15.92 23.78
C ASP A 575 9.88 -15.81 22.27
N ARG A 576 9.27 -14.84 21.59
CA ARG A 576 9.42 -14.55 20.15
C ARG A 576 9.31 -13.04 19.89
N PRO A 577 9.75 -12.54 18.72
CA PRO A 577 9.64 -11.12 18.39
C PRO A 577 8.22 -10.60 18.57
N PHE A 578 8.05 -9.36 19.03
CA PHE A 578 6.73 -8.89 19.46
C PHE A 578 6.40 -7.44 19.10
N LEU A 579 5.10 -7.14 19.03
CA LEU A 579 4.52 -5.80 18.97
C LEU A 579 3.44 -5.71 20.04
N PHE A 580 3.69 -4.96 21.11
CA PHE A 580 2.77 -4.79 22.23
C PHE A 580 2.18 -3.39 22.23
N LEU A 581 0.87 -3.26 22.44
CA LEU A 581 0.16 -1.98 22.40
C LEU A 581 -0.58 -1.74 23.72
N ASP A 582 -0.14 -0.71 24.43
CA ASP A 582 -0.55 -0.36 25.80
C ASP A 582 -0.43 -1.53 26.79
N VAL A 583 0.64 -2.32 26.59
CA VAL A 583 1.04 -3.44 27.43
C VAL A 583 2.54 -3.39 27.63
N ALA A 584 2.99 -3.21 28.87
CA ALA A 584 4.40 -3.21 29.23
C ALA A 584 4.99 -4.63 29.24
N VAL A 585 6.32 -4.75 29.15
CA VAL A 585 7.02 -6.02 29.33
C VAL A 585 7.57 -6.11 30.76
N GLU A 586 7.26 -7.19 31.48
CA GLU A 586 7.73 -7.38 32.86
C GLU A 586 9.27 -7.34 32.96
N GLY A 587 9.79 -6.53 33.90
CA GLY A 587 11.23 -6.45 34.21
C GLY A 587 12.04 -5.52 33.31
N MET A 588 11.38 -4.75 32.43
CA MET A 588 12.04 -3.83 31.49
C MET A 588 12.02 -2.39 32.00
N SER A 589 13.11 -1.65 31.72
CA SER A 589 13.18 -0.21 31.97
C SER A 589 12.70 0.56 30.76
N GLU A 590 11.58 1.28 30.89
CA GLU A 590 11.08 2.19 29.87
C GLU A 590 12.09 3.33 29.62
N ARG A 591 12.44 3.55 28.35
CA ARG A 591 13.27 4.71 27.95
C ARG A 591 12.41 5.87 27.50
N ALA A 592 11.20 5.58 27.05
CA ALA A 592 10.20 6.52 26.62
C ALA A 592 8.90 6.19 27.37
N SER A 593 8.27 7.19 27.96
CA SER A 593 7.00 7.02 28.68
C SER A 593 6.06 8.20 28.44
N VAL A 594 4.77 7.90 28.47
CA VAL A 594 3.66 8.85 28.45
C VAL A 594 2.91 8.72 29.77
N ASP A 595 2.82 9.80 30.54
CA ASP A 595 2.01 9.86 31.78
C ASP A 595 1.13 11.11 31.74
N GLY A 596 -0.14 10.92 31.41
CA GLY A 596 -1.04 11.99 31.04
C GLY A 596 -0.47 12.79 29.86
N ASN A 597 -0.49 14.11 29.99
CA ASN A 597 0.04 15.02 28.97
C ASN A 597 1.58 15.23 29.05
N THR A 598 2.31 14.35 29.75
CA THR A 598 3.77 14.44 29.93
C THR A 598 4.47 13.32 29.17
N VAL A 599 5.41 13.69 28.30
CA VAL A 599 6.26 12.76 27.55
C VAL A 599 7.69 12.88 28.05
N GLN A 600 8.28 11.75 28.43
CA GLN A 600 9.69 11.67 28.83
C GLN A 600 10.44 10.69 27.94
N ILE A 601 11.61 11.10 27.42
CA ILE A 601 12.53 10.24 26.64
C ILE A 601 13.91 10.35 27.26
N THR A 602 14.52 9.21 27.54
CA THR A 602 15.84 9.07 28.16
C THR A 602 16.78 8.21 27.31
N THR A 603 18.08 8.43 27.45
CA THR A 603 19.09 7.52 26.90
C THR A 603 19.10 6.19 27.62
N ALA A 604 19.71 5.16 27.03
CA ALA A 604 19.96 3.89 27.72
C ALA A 604 20.78 4.00 29.04
N LYS A 605 21.40 5.16 29.31
CA LYS A 605 22.11 5.47 30.57
C LYS A 605 21.27 6.31 31.54
N GLY A 606 19.99 6.54 31.26
CA GLY A 606 19.09 7.34 32.09
C GLY A 606 19.27 8.86 31.98
N THR A 607 20.02 9.35 30.98
CA THR A 607 20.09 10.81 30.73
C THR A 607 18.85 11.26 29.97
N THR A 608 18.08 12.18 30.53
CA THR A 608 16.90 12.78 29.88
C THR A 608 17.29 13.52 28.61
N LEU A 609 16.64 13.15 27.50
CA LEU A 609 16.76 13.81 26.19
C LEU A 609 15.60 14.75 25.94
N PHE A 610 14.41 14.38 26.39
CA PHE A 610 13.17 15.14 26.24
C PHE A 610 12.29 14.91 27.47
N ASP A 611 11.70 15.98 27.98
CA ASP A 611 10.76 15.96 29.11
C ASP A 611 9.87 17.19 28.96
N ALA A 612 8.62 16.98 28.57
CA ALA A 612 7.69 18.05 28.28
C ALA A 612 6.28 17.66 28.70
N THR A 613 5.60 18.59 29.38
CA THR A 613 4.18 18.52 29.73
C THR A 613 3.37 19.43 28.81
N GLY A 614 2.14 19.06 28.51
CA GLY A 614 1.25 19.81 27.61
C GLY A 614 1.10 19.16 26.22
N LEU A 615 1.52 17.91 26.07
CA LEU A 615 1.53 17.17 24.82
C LEU A 615 0.33 16.20 24.77
N SER A 616 -0.73 16.59 24.06
CA SER A 616 -1.90 15.74 23.80
C SER A 616 -1.81 15.08 22.44
N ASP A 617 -2.61 14.02 22.22
CA ASP A 617 -2.74 13.32 20.94
C ASP A 617 -1.39 12.83 20.39
N ILE A 618 -0.56 12.30 21.30
CA ILE A 618 0.76 11.78 21.00
C ILE A 618 0.88 10.36 21.56
N ALA A 619 1.54 9.50 20.80
CA ALA A 619 1.98 8.19 21.26
C ALA A 619 3.49 8.02 21.10
N LEU A 620 4.04 7.06 21.84
CA LEU A 620 5.42 6.63 21.75
C LEU A 620 5.49 5.21 21.23
N LEU A 621 6.38 4.98 20.28
CA LEU A 621 6.77 3.65 19.83
C LEU A 621 8.25 3.44 20.17
N GLN A 622 8.56 2.40 20.93
CA GLN A 622 9.91 2.09 21.39
C GLN A 622 10.35 0.72 20.89
N ALA A 623 11.57 0.64 20.33
CA ALA A 623 12.21 -0.61 19.95
C ALA A 623 13.08 -1.15 21.09
N GLU A 624 12.82 -2.35 21.57
CA GLU A 624 13.46 -2.93 22.75
C GLU A 624 13.59 -4.45 22.70
N THR A 625 14.18 -5.04 23.75
CA THR A 625 14.39 -6.49 23.86
C THR A 625 13.81 -7.01 25.16
N GLY A 626 12.72 -7.78 25.10
CA GLY A 626 12.12 -8.46 26.24
C GLY A 626 12.77 -9.83 26.46
N GLY A 627 13.69 -9.94 27.41
CA GLY A 627 14.53 -11.14 27.54
C GLY A 627 15.48 -11.26 26.34
N ASP A 628 15.37 -12.34 25.58
CA ASP A 628 16.12 -12.57 24.33
C ASP A 628 15.32 -12.17 23.06
N ALA A 629 14.04 -11.82 23.21
CA ALA A 629 13.15 -11.51 22.09
C ALA A 629 13.13 -9.99 21.80
N PRO A 630 13.49 -9.53 20.59
CA PRO A 630 13.37 -8.13 20.21
C PRO A 630 11.95 -7.79 19.75
N GLY A 631 11.46 -6.61 20.11
CA GLY A 631 10.12 -6.17 19.77
C GLY A 631 9.91 -4.68 19.89
N LEU A 632 8.67 -4.27 19.70
CA LEU A 632 8.21 -2.89 19.80
C LEU A 632 7.12 -2.78 20.87
N THR A 633 7.18 -1.71 21.65
CA THR A 633 6.11 -1.30 22.58
C THR A 633 5.53 0.04 22.15
N TYR A 634 4.21 0.08 22.05
CA TYR A 634 3.42 1.29 21.86
C TYR A 634 2.81 1.70 23.19
N ALA A 635 2.92 2.97 23.54
CA ALA A 635 2.31 3.57 24.71
C ALA A 635 1.73 4.94 24.37
N ALA A 636 0.51 5.20 24.80
CA ALA A 636 -0.13 6.50 24.71
C ALA A 636 -0.88 6.86 26.00
N ASP A 637 -1.30 8.12 26.12
CA ASP A 637 -2.33 8.51 27.09
C ASP A 637 -3.71 8.17 26.48
N GLY A 638 -4.46 7.28 27.12
CA GLY A 638 -5.66 6.69 26.52
C GLY A 638 -5.31 5.84 25.28
N VAL A 639 -6.09 5.98 24.20
CA VAL A 639 -5.88 5.24 22.93
C VAL A 639 -4.86 5.89 21.99
N GLY A 640 -4.39 7.11 22.32
CA GLY A 640 -3.48 7.90 21.49
C GLY A 640 -4.14 8.53 20.26
N PRO A 641 -3.34 9.13 19.35
CA PRO A 641 -3.86 9.78 18.15
C PRO A 641 -4.39 8.75 17.15
N LEU A 642 -5.43 9.11 16.39
CA LEU A 642 -5.85 8.34 15.22
C LEU A 642 -4.81 8.51 14.09
N ILE A 643 -4.15 7.42 13.71
CA ILE A 643 -3.13 7.42 12.66
C ILE A 643 -3.82 7.30 11.30
N GLU A 644 -4.03 8.43 10.62
CA GLU A 644 -4.78 8.47 9.35
C GLU A 644 -3.91 8.17 8.11
N LYS A 645 -2.59 8.16 8.26
CA LYS A 645 -1.63 8.02 7.16
C LYS A 645 -0.64 6.88 7.43
N PRO A 646 -0.21 6.14 6.39
CA PRO A 646 0.80 5.11 6.55
C PRO A 646 2.06 5.63 7.24
N LEU A 647 2.43 4.98 8.35
CA LEU A 647 3.61 5.34 9.12
C LEU A 647 4.88 4.86 8.40
N ARG A 648 5.93 5.68 8.46
CA ARG A 648 7.25 5.31 7.94
C ARG A 648 8.28 5.48 9.04
N LEU A 649 8.63 4.37 9.68
CA LEU A 649 9.74 4.31 10.63
C LEU A 649 11.05 4.39 9.86
N ARG A 650 11.94 5.31 10.25
CA ARG A 650 13.25 5.50 9.62
C ARG A 650 14.38 5.07 10.52
N HIS A 651 14.94 6.00 11.29
CA HIS A 651 16.19 5.83 12.00
C HIS A 651 16.00 6.19 13.47
N GLY A 652 15.95 5.19 14.33
CA GLY A 652 15.82 5.42 15.76
C GLY A 652 15.42 4.17 16.52
N ASP A 653 15.36 4.30 17.82
CA ASP A 653 14.84 3.28 18.73
C ASP A 653 13.66 3.80 19.57
N VAL A 654 13.29 5.08 19.41
CA VAL A 654 12.08 5.71 19.94
C VAL A 654 11.49 6.64 18.88
N ALA A 655 10.19 6.56 18.64
CA ALA A 655 9.44 7.43 17.74
C ALA A 655 8.29 8.09 18.49
N VAL A 656 8.10 9.38 18.25
CA VAL A 656 6.95 10.17 18.71
C VAL A 656 5.96 10.24 17.56
N ILE A 657 4.75 9.75 17.76
CA ILE A 657 3.70 9.62 16.75
C ILE A 657 2.57 10.58 17.07
N GLY A 658 2.08 11.30 16.05
CA GLY A 658 0.86 12.10 16.09
C GLY A 658 -0.10 11.67 14.97
N ALA A 659 -1.22 12.38 14.83
CA ALA A 659 -2.24 12.07 13.82
C ALA A 659 -1.71 12.09 12.36
N ASP A 660 -0.78 13.00 12.07
CA ASP A 660 -0.14 13.12 10.75
C ASP A 660 1.03 12.14 10.51
N GLY A 661 1.31 11.26 11.48
CA GLY A 661 2.36 10.26 11.42
C GLY A 661 3.52 10.52 12.39
N VAL A 662 4.73 10.10 12.02
CA VAL A 662 5.93 10.22 12.88
C VAL A 662 6.39 11.68 12.97
N LEU A 663 6.30 12.27 14.17
CA LEU A 663 6.70 13.64 14.47
C LEU A 663 8.21 13.77 14.71
N ALA A 664 8.79 12.79 15.42
CA ALA A 664 10.21 12.77 15.73
C ALA A 664 10.70 11.34 15.93
N GLU A 665 11.94 11.06 15.53
CA GLU A 665 12.63 9.80 15.83
C GLU A 665 13.93 10.10 16.56
N VAL A 666 14.18 9.35 17.62
CA VAL A 666 15.31 9.54 18.52
C VAL A 666 16.09 8.23 18.59
N ARG A 667 17.43 8.36 18.61
CA ARG A 667 18.34 7.25 18.88
C ARG A 667 18.91 7.41 20.30
N THR A 668 18.25 6.77 21.25
CA THR A 668 18.59 6.81 22.68
C THR A 668 19.89 6.07 23.02
N SER A 669 20.36 5.17 22.15
CA SER A 669 21.65 4.48 22.28
C SER A 669 22.89 5.36 22.02
N GLY A 670 22.74 6.45 21.24
CA GLY A 670 23.83 7.36 20.87
C GLY A 670 24.96 6.74 20.02
N ARG A 671 24.80 5.50 19.53
CA ARG A 671 25.79 4.84 18.66
C ARG A 671 25.50 5.16 17.19
N PRO A 672 26.51 5.49 16.36
CA PRO A 672 26.31 5.58 14.91
C PRO A 672 25.97 4.20 14.34
N LEU A 673 25.13 4.16 13.31
CA LEU A 673 24.79 2.94 12.60
C LEU A 673 26.06 2.27 12.06
N PRO A 674 26.23 0.94 12.22
CA PRO A 674 27.37 0.24 11.64
C PRO A 674 27.36 0.43 10.12
N ARG A 675 28.54 0.67 9.53
CA ARG A 675 28.67 0.48 8.08
C ARG A 675 28.63 -1.02 7.83
N ASN A 676 27.62 -1.51 7.10
CA ASN A 676 27.55 -2.90 6.63
C ASN A 676 28.71 -3.27 5.69
N THR A 677 29.58 -2.33 5.33
CA THR A 677 30.81 -2.67 4.65
C THR A 677 31.72 -3.41 5.63
N GLU A 678 31.96 -4.68 5.33
CA GLU A 678 33.22 -5.34 5.67
C GLU A 678 34.36 -4.31 5.43
N PRO A 679 35.27 -4.10 6.39
CA PRO A 679 36.21 -2.98 6.37
C PRO A 679 37.06 -2.91 5.08
N ASP A 680 37.13 -3.97 4.29
CA ASP A 680 37.92 -4.05 3.06
C ASP A 680 37.45 -3.17 1.89
N ARG A 681 36.17 -2.81 1.76
CA ARG A 681 35.72 -2.05 0.56
C ARG A 681 35.96 -0.54 0.63
N LEU A 682 35.88 0.07 1.82
CA LEU A 682 36.16 1.51 2.01
C LEU A 682 37.48 1.79 2.72
N THR A 683 38.13 0.77 3.30
CA THR A 683 39.51 0.87 3.75
C THR A 683 40.37 -0.14 3.02
N LYS A 684 40.88 0.25 1.83
CA LYS A 684 42.21 -0.23 1.43
C LYS A 684 43.21 0.30 2.46
N LYS A 685 43.29 -0.34 3.63
CA LYS A 685 44.44 -0.18 4.49
C LYS A 685 45.66 -0.67 3.70
N PRO A 686 46.78 0.05 3.70
CA PRO A 686 47.98 -0.44 3.05
C PRO A 686 48.43 -1.70 3.78
N PHE A 687 48.28 -2.85 3.12
CA PHE A 687 48.99 -4.10 3.38
C PHE A 687 48.90 -4.65 4.82
N SER A 688 47.93 -5.54 5.08
CA SER A 688 48.02 -6.47 6.22
C SER A 688 48.65 -7.79 5.76
N PHE A 689 49.84 -8.11 6.28
CA PHE A 689 50.54 -9.36 6.00
C PHE A 689 49.77 -10.54 6.63
N SER A 690 49.42 -11.54 5.82
CA SER A 690 48.86 -12.82 6.26
C SER A 690 49.73 -13.97 5.76
N TRP A 691 49.85 -15.04 6.54
CA TRP A 691 50.66 -16.21 6.18
C TRP A 691 50.15 -16.96 4.93
N ARG A 692 48.91 -16.71 4.51
CA ARG A 692 48.32 -17.26 3.27
C ARG A 692 48.84 -16.56 2.00
N LEU A 693 49.38 -15.34 2.10
CA LEU A 693 49.99 -14.66 0.95
C LEU A 693 51.27 -15.34 0.45
N LEU A 694 52.00 -16.06 1.32
CA LEU A 694 53.20 -16.80 0.93
C LEU A 694 52.89 -18.05 0.10
N THR A 695 51.65 -18.55 0.15
CA THR A 695 51.18 -19.69 -0.65
C THR A 695 50.48 -19.28 -1.93
N ASP A 696 50.22 -17.98 -2.13
CA ASP A 696 49.57 -17.45 -3.32
C ASP A 696 50.60 -17.21 -4.45
N THR A 697 50.36 -17.81 -5.61
CA THR A 697 51.23 -17.68 -6.79
C THR A 697 51.27 -16.25 -7.32
N ASP A 698 50.17 -15.50 -7.24
CA ASP A 698 50.09 -14.12 -7.75
C ASP A 698 50.89 -13.13 -6.88
N PHE A 699 51.00 -13.42 -5.58
CA PHE A 699 51.84 -12.67 -4.65
C PHE A 699 53.33 -12.73 -5.06
N TRP A 700 53.84 -13.92 -5.35
CA TRP A 700 55.23 -14.09 -5.79
C TRP A 700 55.47 -13.49 -7.18
N PHE A 701 54.51 -13.59 -8.10
CA PHE A 701 54.62 -12.96 -9.42
C PHE A 701 54.80 -11.43 -9.35
N ARG A 702 54.15 -10.74 -8.39
CA ARG A 702 54.29 -9.29 -8.21
C ARG A 702 55.49 -8.88 -7.35
N GLN A 703 55.92 -9.72 -6.41
CA GLN A 703 56.98 -9.36 -5.46
C GLN A 703 58.39 -9.78 -5.92
N VAL A 704 58.52 -10.79 -6.79
CA VAL A 704 59.82 -11.22 -7.35
C VAL A 704 60.56 -10.07 -8.07
N PRO A 705 59.92 -9.23 -8.91
CA PRO A 705 60.61 -8.10 -9.53
C PRO A 705 61.15 -7.09 -8.50
N VAL A 706 60.38 -6.79 -7.45
CA VAL A 706 60.78 -5.84 -6.40
C VAL A 706 61.93 -6.37 -5.57
N LEU A 707 61.88 -7.65 -5.18
CA LEU A 707 62.96 -8.32 -4.45
C LEU A 707 64.26 -8.38 -5.27
N MET A 708 64.17 -8.69 -6.57
CA MET A 708 65.32 -8.68 -7.47
C MET A 708 65.93 -7.28 -7.60
N THR A 709 65.08 -6.24 -7.69
CA THR A 709 65.54 -4.85 -7.77
C THR A 709 66.27 -4.43 -6.48
N ALA A 710 65.74 -4.81 -5.32
CA ALA A 710 66.36 -4.56 -4.03
C ALA A 710 67.69 -5.31 -3.85
N LEU A 711 67.80 -6.54 -4.35
CA LEU A 711 69.03 -7.34 -4.32
C LEU A 711 70.13 -6.73 -5.20
N ILE A 712 69.77 -6.23 -6.39
CA ILE A 712 70.70 -5.55 -7.30
C ILE A 712 71.19 -4.23 -6.68
N LEU A 713 70.28 -3.42 -6.12
CA LEU A 713 70.63 -2.17 -5.43
C LEU A 713 71.49 -2.43 -4.19
N GLY A 714 71.14 -3.43 -3.38
CA GLY A 714 71.91 -3.84 -2.21
C GLY A 714 73.31 -4.34 -2.59
N GLY A 715 73.41 -5.16 -3.63
CA GLY A 715 74.69 -5.62 -4.17
C GLY A 715 75.56 -4.48 -4.71
N PHE A 716 74.95 -3.49 -5.38
CA PHE A 716 75.65 -2.30 -5.85
C PHE A 716 76.19 -1.43 -4.70
N VAL A 717 75.40 -1.24 -3.65
CA VAL A 717 75.84 -0.50 -2.44
C VAL A 717 76.96 -1.26 -1.72
N LEU A 718 76.88 -2.59 -1.64
CA LEU A 718 77.92 -3.43 -1.05
C LEU A 718 79.23 -3.34 -1.84
N LEU A 719 79.17 -3.38 -3.18
CA LEU A 719 80.34 -3.21 -4.05
C LEU A 719 80.96 -1.80 -3.92
N MET A 720 80.14 -0.76 -3.80
CA MET A 720 80.59 0.61 -3.50
C MET A 720 81.32 0.68 -2.15
N LEU A 721 80.81 0.01 -1.11
CA LEU A 721 81.43 -0.06 0.21
C LEU A 721 82.76 -0.83 0.17
N LEU A 722 82.80 -1.99 -0.48
CA LEU A 722 84.01 -2.79 -0.65
C LEU A 722 85.07 -2.05 -1.48
N ALA A 723 84.67 -1.34 -2.53
CA ALA A 723 85.57 -0.48 -3.31
C ALA A 723 86.12 0.68 -2.48
N ARG A 724 85.31 1.28 -1.59
CA ARG A 724 85.76 2.32 -0.64
C ARG A 724 86.77 1.78 0.37
N ILE A 725 86.55 0.58 0.89
CA ILE A 725 87.46 -0.09 1.82
C ILE A 725 88.78 -0.46 1.13
N ALA A 726 88.73 -0.99 -0.10
CA ALA A 726 89.91 -1.30 -0.89
C ALA A 726 90.73 -0.04 -1.25
N LYS A 727 90.04 1.08 -1.55
CA LYS A 727 90.69 2.37 -1.82
C LYS A 727 91.33 3.00 -0.58
N ARG A 728 90.79 2.75 0.62
CA ARG A 728 91.43 3.15 1.89
C ARG A 728 92.70 2.33 2.16
N ARG A 729 92.65 1.01 1.99
CA ARG A 729 93.84 0.14 2.17
C ARG A 729 95.00 0.48 1.22
N ARG A 730 94.72 0.82 -0.04
CA ARG A 730 95.76 1.28 -1.00
C ARG A 730 96.36 2.67 -0.68
N ARG A 731 95.73 3.44 0.21
CA ARG A 731 96.18 4.76 0.64
C ARG A 731 97.09 4.67 1.87
N ASP A 732 96.93 3.62 2.66
CA ASP A 732 97.76 3.32 3.83
C ASP A 732 99.07 2.58 3.44
N ASP A 733 99.11 1.86 2.30
CA ASP A 733 100.33 1.23 1.75
C ASP A 733 101.27 2.20 0.99
N LYS A 734 100.98 3.50 0.99
CA LYS A 734 101.79 4.54 0.31
C LYS A 734 102.27 5.68 1.24
N SER A 735 102.19 5.49 2.56
CA SER A 735 102.86 6.36 3.54
C SER A 735 104.14 5.74 4.06
#